data_AF-A0A1B2Z4S2-F1
#
_entry.id   AF-A0A1B2Z4S2-F1
#
_cell.length_a   1.000
_cell.length_b   1.000
_cell.length_c   1.000
_cell.angle_alpha   90.00
_cell.angle_beta   90.00
_cell.angle_gamma   90.00
#
_symmetry.space_group_name_H-M   'P 1'
#
loop_
_entity.id
_entity.type
_entity.pdbx_description
1 polymer ?
#
loop_
_entity_poly.entity_id
_entity_poly.type
_entity_poly.pdbx_seq_one_letter_code
_entity_poly.pdbx_strand_id
1 'polypeptide(L)'
;MHPSVLSSMMSRLSIILFIFITTIDVSLGQSTSTKAYSLAEKGDFKKSTEKANGILDKDPHNALAKFSLSWVLEQTEPTQTQQAYELACEALDDFLASSTDKQKAAWSELPFSKYKIISLIEVLAQKASIQALGSNHEGICTAFLQLYTKATPTDRSFVEQHLYTIAFESATSIGSSEAYSSFISAHPLAPQVTKAYELIAEIDFSNAQQLNTFENWKSYINEHPNASYSTEAKEMLHVLAFEKALEEHEVWAYDAFINTYPEALQIKEAKLNRDRIEYDLASQINTINGWKHFIHTHPESVIIEEAHHQLGELRYLKFTEHNSIDGMWGLLNEHPNSVNYSLLVDYLIELSLSNKNDDLLLQALQIVPESSILIILNSALDHYSWQGEASNLEDYLDRYKSYLFDYPGMSQKANERLETYASSNTYNDFLSELQNRDSEFDPSYLKFLQSYKSYNWHLDEFHSLMNDNPMGVGKYLDDVQELKINNPWIDELHTLFNDQSNTRKAKSFSSIVNSENSEITPVPSANGKHLYYCLHKDSERVYEDIYRTDLINGAWQAPVPISELNTSLKNEAPLNISSDGTEMIMFNSGSIQVSKKTTAGWGESEAIDEINISDWNADAQMVSTKEAIIFASRINEDINLFVALKDHNGIISEPMNMGAVLNTTGTERSPFLHPDMKSLYFSSDGHGGFGGRDVFVSKRLHDSCWTCWSKPVNMGKQINSIAHDWGFKITTDGQKAYFSKSGNDDGTYDADIYEITLPEEMRPDLVATVEGYVLDRYSQPLKAKIIWEDLEANEIIGEANTDPSNGHYFIVLPTSKMYGYFVDSEGYYPVSASVDLREQNKFITVDEDVDMVYVEDVLLGGQEVSIPINNIFFENGSKELLTISNAELERLASFILEHQLGVMLSGHTDNVGTEESNQILSEQRALSVKNVLIGLGCPESLLDTQGFGEALPVKDNTTAKGRQTNRRVVLTFSK
;
A
#
# COMPACT_ATOMS: atom_id res chain seq x y z
N MET A 1 90.14 -9.68 -11.65
CA MET A 1 88.79 -10.14 -11.28
C MET A 1 88.58 -9.71 -9.85
N HIS A 2 87.93 -8.56 -9.66
CA HIS A 2 88.22 -7.65 -8.54
C HIS A 2 89.76 -7.48 -8.36
N PRO A 3 90.27 -6.80 -7.33
CA PRO A 3 89.90 -5.53 -6.72
C PRO A 3 91.05 -4.50 -6.85
N SER A 4 90.79 -3.26 -6.43
CA SER A 4 91.74 -2.27 -5.86
C SER A 4 92.80 -1.61 -6.75
N VAL A 5 93.14 -0.37 -6.36
CA VAL A 5 94.27 0.50 -6.79
C VAL A 5 93.93 1.36 -8.03
N LEU A 6 93.69 2.68 -7.97
CA LEU A 6 94.10 3.73 -7.04
C LEU A 6 95.55 3.56 -6.59
N SER A 7 96.48 3.80 -7.50
CA SER A 7 97.80 4.36 -7.21
C SER A 7 98.68 4.21 -8.45
N SER A 8 99.24 5.35 -8.84
CA SER A 8 100.57 5.42 -9.44
C SER A 8 100.69 4.93 -10.88
N MET A 9 100.58 5.92 -11.77
CA MET A 9 101.41 6.19 -12.97
C MET A 9 100.49 6.76 -14.03
N MET A 10 100.67 7.95 -14.59
CA MET A 10 101.76 8.91 -14.59
C MET A 10 101.09 10.21 -15.05
N SER A 11 101.29 11.35 -14.39
CA SER A 11 102.49 12.16 -14.58
C SER A 11 102.75 12.46 -16.07
N ARG A 12 102.85 13.75 -16.38
CA ARG A 12 103.53 14.30 -17.57
C ARG A 12 102.68 14.40 -18.83
N LEU A 13 101.79 15.38 -18.81
CA LEU A 13 101.99 16.53 -19.69
C LEU A 13 102.01 17.78 -18.79
N SER A 14 103.12 18.03 -18.08
CA SER A 14 104.27 18.81 -18.58
C SER A 14 103.77 20.16 -19.09
N ILE A 15 103.78 21.20 -18.27
CA ILE A 15 105.02 21.93 -17.91
C ILE A 15 105.86 22.17 -19.16
N ILE A 16 105.31 23.01 -20.04
CA ILE A 16 106.02 23.92 -20.94
C ILE A 16 105.09 25.14 -20.92
N LEU A 17 105.37 26.24 -20.20
CA LEU A 17 106.50 27.13 -20.39
C LEU A 17 106.51 28.08 -19.17
N PHE A 18 107.53 28.01 -18.31
CA PHE A 18 108.54 29.06 -18.19
C PHE A 18 107.99 30.49 -18.01
N ILE A 19 108.07 30.95 -16.75
CA ILE A 19 108.23 32.33 -16.27
C ILE A 19 108.59 33.31 -17.39
N PHE A 20 107.79 34.37 -17.63
CA PHE A 20 108.30 35.70 -17.97
C PHE A 20 107.19 36.79 -17.84
N ILE A 21 107.46 37.75 -16.94
CA ILE A 21 106.98 39.15 -16.87
C ILE A 21 105.61 39.48 -16.24
N THR A 22 105.72 40.25 -15.17
CA THR A 22 104.73 41.15 -14.55
C THR A 22 104.13 42.19 -15.50
N THR A 23 102.82 42.39 -15.36
CA THR A 23 102.02 43.61 -15.65
C THR A 23 102.02 44.16 -17.08
N ILE A 24 100.98 43.81 -17.85
CA ILE A 24 100.20 44.81 -18.59
C ILE A 24 98.72 44.57 -18.29
N ASP A 25 98.15 45.60 -17.69
CA ASP A 25 96.76 45.88 -17.43
C ASP A 25 95.99 45.98 -18.75
N VAL A 26 94.98 45.14 -18.95
CA VAL A 26 93.79 45.49 -19.74
C VAL A 26 92.58 44.99 -18.97
N SER A 27 92.17 45.80 -18.01
CA SER A 27 90.79 46.28 -17.87
C SER A 27 89.84 45.95 -19.04
N LEU A 28 89.36 44.71 -19.11
CA LEU A 28 87.93 44.52 -19.33
C LEU A 28 87.34 44.53 -17.93
N GLY A 29 86.95 45.73 -17.51
CA GLY A 29 86.29 45.96 -16.24
C GLY A 29 85.05 45.10 -16.16
N GLN A 30 85.21 43.89 -15.61
CA GLN A 30 84.13 43.14 -15.00
C GLN A 30 83.45 44.15 -14.08
N SER A 31 82.24 44.55 -14.46
CA SER A 31 81.49 45.54 -13.71
C SER A 31 81.45 45.08 -12.26
N THR A 32 81.46 46.00 -11.31
CA THR A 32 81.44 45.63 -9.89
C THR A 32 80.34 44.61 -9.54
N SER A 33 79.25 44.58 -10.32
CA SER A 33 78.17 43.59 -10.26
C SER A 33 78.55 42.16 -10.65
N THR A 34 79.41 41.92 -11.65
CA THR A 34 79.87 40.56 -11.99
C THR A 34 80.73 39.95 -10.89
N LYS A 35 81.49 40.80 -10.18
CA LYS A 35 82.28 40.35 -9.01
C LYS A 35 81.39 39.92 -7.85
N ALA A 36 80.31 40.65 -7.56
CA ALA A 36 79.35 40.27 -6.51
C ALA A 36 78.75 38.89 -6.78
N TYR A 37 78.31 38.63 -8.01
CA TYR A 37 77.76 37.33 -8.43
C TYR A 37 78.79 36.21 -8.34
N SER A 38 80.01 36.40 -8.87
CA SER A 38 81.06 35.38 -8.83
C SER A 38 81.52 35.03 -7.40
N LEU A 39 81.38 35.95 -6.45
CA LEU A 39 81.68 35.70 -5.04
C LEU A 39 80.57 34.87 -4.37
N ALA A 40 79.30 35.11 -4.74
CA ALA A 40 78.18 34.26 -4.31
C ALA A 40 78.34 32.82 -4.81
N GLU A 41 78.71 32.63 -6.09
CA GLU A 41 78.96 31.29 -6.65
C GLU A 41 80.07 30.53 -5.92
N LYS A 42 81.07 31.24 -5.39
CA LYS A 42 82.20 30.67 -4.65
C LYS A 42 81.93 30.48 -3.16
N GLY A 43 80.74 30.85 -2.68
CA GLY A 43 80.34 30.74 -1.27
C GLY A 43 80.89 31.84 -0.35
N ASP A 44 81.51 32.90 -0.88
CA ASP A 44 81.94 34.06 -0.07
C ASP A 44 80.78 35.07 0.06
N PHE A 45 79.73 34.63 0.76
CA PHE A 45 78.45 35.32 0.86
C PHE A 45 78.56 36.71 1.51
N LYS A 46 79.38 36.85 2.55
CA LYS A 46 79.58 38.14 3.24
C LYS A 46 80.12 39.22 2.30
N LYS A 47 81.18 38.90 1.54
CA LYS A 47 81.74 39.87 0.58
C LYS A 47 80.83 40.09 -0.62
N SER A 48 80.09 39.05 -1.03
CA SER A 48 79.08 39.20 -2.09
C SER A 48 78.02 40.21 -1.69
N THR A 49 77.45 40.10 -0.49
CA THR A 49 76.44 41.03 0.06
C THR A 49 76.97 42.46 0.18
N GLU A 50 78.15 42.66 0.79
CA GLU A 50 78.78 43.99 0.90
C GLU A 50 78.96 44.64 -0.48
N LYS A 51 79.36 43.84 -1.48
CA LYS A 51 79.58 44.32 -2.84
C LYS A 51 78.27 44.62 -3.57
N ALA A 52 77.26 43.76 -3.43
CA ALA A 52 75.95 43.95 -4.02
C ALA A 52 75.27 45.21 -3.47
N ASN A 53 75.26 45.41 -2.14
CA ASN A 53 74.69 46.60 -1.51
C ASN A 53 75.39 47.89 -1.96
N GLY A 54 76.73 47.91 -1.97
CA GLY A 54 77.48 49.09 -2.42
C GLY A 54 77.30 49.41 -3.91
N ILE A 55 76.75 48.49 -4.71
CA ILE A 55 76.33 48.75 -6.09
C ILE A 55 74.92 49.32 -6.11
N LEU A 56 73.99 48.71 -5.36
CA LEU A 56 72.61 49.18 -5.29
C LEU A 56 72.49 50.59 -4.73
N ASP A 57 73.41 51.01 -3.84
CA ASP A 57 73.51 52.40 -3.36
C ASP A 57 73.76 53.42 -4.49
N LYS A 58 74.37 52.99 -5.60
CA LYS A 58 74.75 53.84 -6.74
C LYS A 58 73.89 53.62 -7.97
N ASP A 59 73.42 52.39 -8.14
CA ASP A 59 72.60 51.92 -9.25
C ASP A 59 71.51 50.99 -8.70
N PRO A 60 70.40 51.56 -8.19
CA PRO A 60 69.30 50.79 -7.61
C PRO A 60 68.60 49.85 -8.60
N HIS A 61 68.85 49.98 -9.91
CA HIS A 61 68.23 49.16 -10.96
C HIS A 61 69.17 48.06 -11.49
N ASN A 62 70.22 47.71 -10.73
CA ASN A 62 71.20 46.72 -11.17
C ASN A 62 70.70 45.27 -10.97
N ALA A 63 70.13 44.69 -12.04
CA ALA A 63 69.57 43.33 -12.02
C ALA A 63 70.52 42.25 -11.48
N LEU A 64 71.80 42.27 -11.86
CA LEU A 64 72.77 41.25 -11.42
C LEU A 64 73.12 41.40 -9.93
N ALA A 65 73.18 42.63 -9.40
CA ALA A 65 73.41 42.87 -7.98
C ALA A 65 72.21 42.43 -7.13
N LYS A 66 70.97 42.75 -7.55
CA LYS A 66 69.73 42.27 -6.89
C LYS A 66 69.62 40.75 -6.90
N PHE A 67 69.90 40.12 -8.05
CA PHE A 67 69.93 38.66 -8.15
C PHE A 67 70.97 38.02 -7.24
N SER A 68 72.18 38.58 -7.19
CA SER A 68 73.23 38.09 -6.29
C SER A 68 72.80 38.17 -4.83
N LEU A 69 72.17 39.28 -4.42
CA LEU A 69 71.69 39.47 -3.06
C LEU A 69 70.55 38.50 -2.72
N SER A 70 69.57 38.35 -3.62
CA SER A 70 68.49 37.38 -3.50
C SER A 70 69.01 35.94 -3.34
N TRP A 71 69.96 35.55 -4.19
CA TRP A 71 70.52 34.20 -4.15
C TRP A 71 71.34 33.94 -2.89
N VAL A 72 72.10 34.94 -2.41
CA VAL A 72 72.79 34.84 -1.12
C VAL A 72 71.79 34.63 0.01
N LEU A 73 70.72 35.44 0.07
CA LEU A 73 69.68 35.30 1.09
C LEU A 73 69.04 33.90 1.09
N GLU A 74 68.74 33.37 -0.10
CA GLU A 74 68.18 32.02 -0.26
C GLU A 74 69.08 30.92 0.30
N GLN A 75 70.41 31.11 0.27
CA GLN A 75 71.40 30.14 0.73
C GLN A 75 71.77 30.31 2.21
N THR A 76 71.76 31.54 2.74
CA THR A 76 72.28 31.83 4.09
C THR A 76 71.20 32.09 5.13
N GLU A 77 70.04 32.60 4.72
CA GLU A 77 68.98 33.02 5.64
C GLU A 77 67.60 32.50 5.16
N PRO A 78 67.30 31.21 5.35
CA PRO A 78 66.04 30.61 4.91
C PRO A 78 64.79 31.28 5.48
N THR A 79 64.91 31.96 6.63
CA THR A 79 63.84 32.75 7.25
C THR A 79 63.53 34.05 6.52
N GLN A 80 64.40 34.51 5.60
CA GLN A 80 64.20 35.71 4.78
C GLN A 80 63.71 35.39 3.34
N THR A 81 63.03 34.24 3.16
CA THR A 81 62.56 33.78 1.83
C THR A 81 61.72 34.82 1.09
N GLN A 82 60.87 35.59 1.80
CA GLN A 82 60.07 36.68 1.18
C GLN A 82 60.96 37.79 0.61
N GLN A 83 61.92 38.29 1.40
CA GLN A 83 62.83 39.35 0.97
C GLN A 83 63.72 38.89 -0.20
N ALA A 84 64.16 37.62 -0.17
CA ALA A 84 64.88 37.02 -1.29
C ALA A 84 64.02 36.98 -2.56
N TYR A 85 62.73 36.65 -2.44
CA TYR A 85 61.79 36.59 -3.56
C TYR A 85 61.51 37.97 -4.17
N GLU A 86 61.28 38.99 -3.35
CA GLU A 86 61.07 40.37 -3.79
C GLU A 86 62.28 40.88 -4.59
N LEU A 87 63.50 40.67 -4.07
CA LEU A 87 64.74 41.02 -4.75
C LEU A 87 64.92 40.27 -6.08
N ALA A 88 64.51 39.00 -6.16
CA ALA A 88 64.55 38.23 -7.42
C ALA A 88 63.54 38.78 -8.45
N CYS A 89 62.34 39.16 -8.00
CA CYS A 89 61.32 39.74 -8.87
C CYS A 89 61.76 41.10 -9.42
N GLU A 90 62.31 41.97 -8.56
CA GLU A 90 62.90 43.24 -8.99
C GLU A 90 64.08 43.02 -9.94
N ALA A 91 64.94 42.03 -9.68
CA ALA A 91 66.02 41.68 -10.59
C ALA A 91 65.50 41.27 -11.96
N LEU A 92 64.38 40.55 -12.03
CA LEU A 92 63.74 40.19 -13.30
C LEU A 92 63.17 41.42 -14.02
N ASP A 93 62.48 42.31 -13.30
CA ASP A 93 61.89 43.51 -13.89
C ASP A 93 62.96 44.46 -14.42
N ASP A 94 64.02 44.71 -13.65
CA ASP A 94 65.17 45.49 -14.10
C ASP A 94 65.91 44.80 -15.26
N PHE A 95 66.05 43.46 -15.23
CA PHE A 95 66.62 42.73 -16.36
C PHE A 95 65.80 42.95 -17.64
N LEU A 96 64.46 42.99 -17.55
CA LEU A 96 63.60 43.21 -18.71
C LEU A 96 63.59 44.68 -19.17
N ALA A 97 63.62 45.64 -18.25
CA ALA A 97 63.41 47.06 -18.52
C ALA A 97 64.70 47.83 -18.88
N SER A 98 65.84 47.50 -18.27
CA SER A 98 67.00 48.40 -18.25
C SER A 98 68.31 47.77 -18.75
N SER A 99 68.31 46.48 -19.11
CA SER A 99 69.54 45.82 -19.55
C SER A 99 69.87 46.11 -21.02
N THR A 100 70.96 46.85 -21.24
CA THR A 100 71.54 47.12 -22.56
C THR A 100 72.12 45.83 -23.17
N ASP A 101 72.20 45.74 -24.51
CA ASP A 101 72.81 44.59 -25.19
C ASP A 101 74.26 44.33 -24.73
N LYS A 102 74.97 45.40 -24.33
CA LYS A 102 76.32 45.33 -23.77
C LYS A 102 76.34 44.67 -22.38
N GLN A 103 75.37 44.97 -21.52
CA GLN A 103 75.24 44.32 -20.21
C GLN A 103 74.85 42.85 -20.37
N LYS A 104 73.87 42.54 -21.24
CA LYS A 104 73.46 41.17 -21.54
C LYS A 104 74.62 40.32 -22.09
N ALA A 105 75.44 40.90 -22.98
CA ALA A 105 76.63 40.22 -23.50
C ALA A 105 77.65 39.91 -22.40
N ALA A 106 77.97 40.88 -21.52
CA ALA A 106 78.88 40.66 -20.39
C ALA A 106 78.34 39.62 -19.39
N TRP A 107 77.03 39.56 -19.23
CA TRP A 107 76.36 38.57 -18.37
C TRP A 107 76.34 37.17 -18.97
N SER A 108 76.29 37.03 -20.30
CA SER A 108 76.31 35.73 -20.99
C SER A 108 77.63 34.96 -20.85
N GLU A 109 78.73 35.66 -20.52
CA GLU A 109 80.01 35.03 -20.15
C GLU A 109 79.99 34.44 -18.73
N LEU A 110 78.97 34.79 -17.93
CA LEU A 110 78.64 34.18 -16.65
C LEU A 110 77.44 33.22 -16.88
N PRO A 111 77.21 32.22 -16.02
CA PRO A 111 76.00 31.40 -16.08
C PRO A 111 74.71 32.18 -15.66
N PHE A 112 74.70 33.51 -15.82
CA PHE A 112 73.60 34.40 -15.47
C PHE A 112 72.75 34.72 -16.69
N SER A 113 71.45 34.46 -16.60
CA SER A 113 70.48 34.73 -17.67
C SER A 113 69.10 35.01 -17.08
N LYS A 114 68.18 35.48 -17.92
CA LYS A 114 66.74 35.58 -17.58
C LYS A 114 66.21 34.27 -16.98
N TYR A 115 66.59 33.13 -17.56
CA TYR A 115 66.17 31.80 -17.08
C TYR A 115 66.71 31.49 -15.69
N LYS A 116 67.91 31.95 -15.36
CA LYS A 116 68.50 31.76 -14.03
C LYS A 116 67.76 32.57 -12.96
N ILE A 117 67.32 33.79 -13.30
CA ILE A 117 66.48 34.62 -12.43
C ILE A 117 65.11 33.96 -12.22
N ILE A 118 64.45 33.53 -13.30
CA ILE A 118 63.15 32.84 -13.25
C ILE A 118 63.25 31.57 -12.40
N SER A 119 64.28 30.75 -12.62
CA SER A 119 64.49 29.52 -11.83
C SER A 119 64.67 29.80 -10.33
N LEU A 120 65.32 30.90 -9.95
CA LEU A 120 65.43 31.30 -8.54
C LEU A 120 64.08 31.75 -7.97
N ILE A 121 63.30 32.53 -8.73
CA ILE A 121 61.93 32.94 -8.37
C ILE A 121 61.05 31.70 -8.15
N GLU A 122 61.11 30.71 -9.04
CA GLU A 122 60.38 29.45 -8.95
C GLU A 122 60.77 28.65 -7.70
N VAL A 123 62.08 28.50 -7.42
CA VAL A 123 62.56 27.78 -6.23
C VAL A 123 62.09 28.47 -4.94
N LEU A 124 62.19 29.80 -4.86
CA LEU A 124 61.75 30.57 -3.71
C LEU A 124 60.23 30.50 -3.51
N ALA A 125 59.46 30.61 -4.60
CA ALA A 125 58.02 30.43 -4.57
C ALA A 125 57.62 29.01 -4.17
N GLN A 126 58.30 27.98 -4.67
CA GLN A 126 58.02 26.59 -4.33
C GLN A 126 58.31 26.29 -2.84
N LYS A 127 59.39 26.84 -2.28
CA LYS A 127 59.65 26.74 -0.84
C LYS A 127 58.54 27.38 -0.01
N ALA A 128 58.08 28.56 -0.42
CA ALA A 128 56.99 29.26 0.24
C ALA A 128 55.63 28.52 0.06
N SER A 129 55.38 27.88 -1.10
CA SER A 129 54.16 27.11 -1.33
C SER A 129 54.11 25.86 -0.46
N ILE A 130 55.22 25.12 -0.31
CA ILE A 130 55.31 23.97 0.60
C ILE A 130 55.04 24.39 2.04
N GLN A 131 55.57 25.55 2.47
CA GLN A 131 55.30 26.07 3.81
C GLN A 131 53.83 26.44 4.01
N ALA A 132 53.19 27.04 3.00
CA ALA A 132 51.76 27.35 3.04
C ALA A 132 50.89 26.08 3.09
N LEU A 133 51.19 25.09 2.24
CA LEU A 133 50.48 23.79 2.20
C LEU A 133 50.66 22.96 3.47
N GLY A 134 51.83 23.06 4.13
CA GLY A 134 52.09 22.42 5.41
C GLY A 134 51.45 23.14 6.60
N SER A 135 50.79 24.28 6.38
CA SER A 135 50.10 25.04 7.42
C SER A 135 48.59 24.83 7.33
N ASN A 136 47.93 24.74 8.49
CA ASN A 136 46.46 24.73 8.59
C ASN A 136 45.93 26.13 8.93
N HIS A 137 46.48 27.18 8.29
CA HIS A 137 46.15 28.56 8.63
C HIS A 137 45.90 29.40 7.38
N GLU A 138 44.66 29.88 7.22
CA GLU A 138 44.21 30.66 6.05
C GLU A 138 45.08 31.88 5.77
N GLY A 139 45.48 32.60 6.82
CA GLY A 139 46.33 33.79 6.71
C GLY A 139 47.68 33.52 6.01
N ILE A 140 48.26 32.33 6.17
CA ILE A 140 49.54 31.97 5.55
C ILE A 140 49.35 31.70 4.06
N CYS A 141 48.29 30.96 3.69
CA CYS A 141 47.95 30.70 2.30
C CYS A 141 47.56 31.99 1.55
N THR A 142 46.78 32.87 2.21
CA THR A 142 46.41 34.18 1.68
C THR A 142 47.64 35.06 1.46
N ALA A 143 48.55 35.11 2.44
CA ALA A 143 49.81 35.85 2.30
C ALA A 143 50.67 35.33 1.15
N PHE A 144 50.73 34.01 0.94
CA PHE A 144 51.42 33.43 -0.21
C PHE A 144 50.83 33.92 -1.53
N LEU A 145 49.50 33.83 -1.69
CA LEU A 145 48.82 34.23 -2.93
C LEU A 145 49.00 35.72 -3.24
N GLN A 146 49.10 36.58 -2.21
CA GLN A 146 49.34 38.02 -2.36
C GLN A 146 50.79 38.37 -2.67
N LEU A 147 51.75 37.78 -1.97
CA LEU A 147 53.16 38.17 -2.04
C LEU A 147 53.90 37.50 -3.21
N TYR A 148 53.58 36.25 -3.53
CA TYR A 148 54.30 35.45 -4.53
C TYR A 148 53.61 35.48 -5.89
N THR A 149 53.40 36.68 -6.43
CA THR A 149 52.62 36.93 -7.66
C THR A 149 53.20 36.31 -8.94
N LYS A 150 54.51 36.08 -9.00
CA LYS A 150 55.22 35.44 -10.13
C LYS A 150 55.47 33.93 -9.91
N ALA A 151 54.87 33.32 -8.90
CA ALA A 151 54.91 31.86 -8.69
C ALA A 151 54.25 31.10 -9.86
N THR A 152 54.57 29.81 -10.02
CA THR A 152 53.98 29.01 -11.11
C THR A 152 52.46 28.91 -10.95
N PRO A 153 51.69 28.81 -12.06
CA PRO A 153 50.25 28.61 -11.98
C PRO A 153 49.87 27.37 -11.15
N THR A 154 50.69 26.32 -11.26
CA THR A 154 50.51 25.06 -10.53
C THR A 154 50.64 25.26 -9.02
N ASP A 155 51.72 25.90 -8.54
CA ASP A 155 51.92 26.14 -7.10
C ASP A 155 50.83 27.03 -6.52
N ARG A 156 50.42 28.08 -7.26
CA ARG A 156 49.33 28.97 -6.84
C ARG A 156 48.01 28.22 -6.76
N SER A 157 47.69 27.39 -7.75
CA SER A 157 46.46 26.60 -7.76
C SER A 157 46.39 25.61 -6.60
N PHE A 158 47.51 24.97 -6.24
CA PHE A 158 47.53 24.05 -5.10
C PHE A 158 47.30 24.78 -3.77
N VAL A 159 47.97 25.92 -3.56
CA VAL A 159 47.79 26.71 -2.33
C VAL A 159 46.36 27.29 -2.25
N GLU A 160 45.79 27.69 -3.38
CA GLU A 160 44.41 28.17 -3.46
C GLU A 160 43.38 27.07 -3.15
N GLN A 161 43.54 25.87 -3.71
CA GLN A 161 42.68 24.73 -3.37
C GLN A 161 42.79 24.36 -1.89
N HIS A 162 44.00 24.38 -1.34
CA HIS A 162 44.22 24.11 0.08
C HIS A 162 43.58 25.17 0.99
N LEU A 163 43.67 26.45 0.60
CA LEU A 163 42.97 27.54 1.28
C LEU A 163 41.46 27.30 1.32
N TYR A 164 40.85 26.90 0.20
CA TYR A 164 39.42 26.60 0.15
C TYR A 164 39.04 25.44 1.09
N THR A 165 39.85 24.39 1.13
CA THR A 165 39.64 23.26 2.05
C THR A 165 39.67 23.72 3.51
N ILE A 166 40.71 24.46 3.92
CA ILE A 166 40.84 24.96 5.30
C ILE A 166 39.66 25.86 5.65
N ALA A 167 39.30 26.80 4.77
CA ALA A 167 38.21 27.73 5.02
C ALA A 167 36.85 27.03 5.14
N PHE A 168 36.62 26.01 4.32
CA PHE A 168 35.41 25.19 4.41
C PHE A 168 35.38 24.32 5.68
N GLU A 169 36.51 23.73 6.07
CA GLU A 169 36.64 22.99 7.33
C GLU A 169 36.42 23.89 8.55
N SER A 170 36.92 25.13 8.50
CA SER A 170 36.67 26.12 9.54
C SER A 170 35.17 26.45 9.64
N ALA A 171 34.50 26.70 8.51
CA ALA A 171 33.06 26.91 8.49
C ALA A 171 32.29 25.70 9.03
N THR A 172 32.73 24.48 8.69
CA THR A 172 32.15 23.22 9.16
C THR A 172 32.32 23.02 10.66
N SER A 173 33.46 23.40 11.23
CA SER A 173 33.68 23.32 12.67
C SER A 173 32.78 24.27 13.48
N ILE A 174 32.36 25.39 12.87
CA ILE A 174 31.40 26.32 13.47
C ILE A 174 29.98 25.77 13.31
N GLY A 175 29.66 25.20 12.14
CA GLY A 175 28.40 24.52 11.88
C GLY A 175 27.19 25.45 11.84
N SER A 176 27.35 26.69 11.36
CA SER A 176 26.25 27.66 11.24
C SER A 176 26.07 28.18 9.82
N SER A 177 24.83 28.59 9.48
CA SER A 177 24.48 29.15 8.17
C SER A 177 25.31 30.40 7.84
N GLU A 178 25.63 31.23 8.83
CA GLU A 178 26.48 32.42 8.66
C GLU A 178 27.94 32.06 8.34
N ALA A 179 28.45 30.98 8.94
CA ALA A 179 29.81 30.52 8.69
C ALA A 179 29.97 30.04 7.24
N TYR A 180 29.03 29.22 6.77
CA TYR A 180 29.01 28.78 5.37
C TYR A 180 28.75 29.93 4.39
N SER A 181 27.87 30.87 4.72
CA SER A 181 27.62 32.07 3.90
C SER A 181 28.86 32.97 3.78
N SER A 182 29.62 33.08 4.88
CA SER A 182 30.89 33.82 4.89
C SER A 182 31.94 33.12 4.01
N PHE A 183 32.03 31.79 4.07
CA PHE A 183 32.87 30.99 3.19
C PHE A 183 32.52 31.20 1.70
N ILE A 184 31.25 31.10 1.34
CA ILE A 184 30.77 31.30 -0.04
C ILE A 184 31.13 32.70 -0.54
N SER A 185 30.94 33.72 0.31
CA SER A 185 31.24 35.12 -0.03
C SER A 185 32.74 35.36 -0.23
N ALA A 186 33.58 34.73 0.59
CA ALA A 186 35.03 34.85 0.51
C ALA A 186 35.63 34.03 -0.66
N HIS A 187 35.01 32.89 -1.00
CA HIS A 187 35.54 31.91 -1.94
C HIS A 187 34.46 31.40 -2.94
N PRO A 188 33.89 32.28 -3.78
CA PRO A 188 32.76 31.92 -4.65
C PRO A 188 33.10 30.91 -5.77
N LEU A 189 34.39 30.68 -6.03
CA LEU A 189 34.87 29.72 -7.03
C LEU A 189 35.32 28.39 -6.42
N ALA A 190 35.17 28.21 -5.11
CA ALA A 190 35.57 26.97 -4.44
C ALA A 190 34.67 25.80 -4.86
N PRO A 191 35.21 24.60 -5.09
CA PRO A 191 34.41 23.41 -5.42
C PRO A 191 33.34 23.06 -4.37
N GLN A 192 33.56 23.44 -3.11
CA GLN A 192 32.68 23.16 -1.98
C GLN A 192 31.46 24.10 -1.91
N VAL A 193 31.34 25.12 -2.76
CA VAL A 193 30.23 26.10 -2.71
C VAL A 193 28.86 25.44 -2.84
N THR A 194 28.69 24.47 -3.74
CA THR A 194 27.43 23.73 -3.86
C THR A 194 27.09 22.99 -2.57
N LYS A 195 28.10 22.33 -1.97
CA LYS A 195 27.90 21.62 -0.71
C LYS A 195 27.60 22.57 0.46
N ALA A 196 28.19 23.75 0.47
CA ALA A 196 27.90 24.78 1.46
C ALA A 196 26.45 25.26 1.38
N TYR A 197 25.89 25.46 0.18
CA TYR A 197 24.48 25.81 0.01
C TYR A 197 23.53 24.69 0.49
N GLU A 198 23.88 23.42 0.22
CA GLU A 198 23.10 22.28 0.75
C GLU A 198 23.09 22.25 2.27
N LEU A 199 24.25 22.46 2.91
CA LEU A 199 24.37 22.46 4.37
C LEU A 199 23.63 23.64 5.01
N ILE A 200 23.64 24.82 4.37
CA ILE A 200 22.81 25.96 4.82
C ILE A 200 21.33 25.57 4.78
N ALA A 201 20.85 24.98 3.68
CA ALA A 201 19.46 24.56 3.56
C ALA A 201 19.09 23.44 4.55
N GLU A 202 20.03 22.56 4.93
CA GLU A 202 19.81 21.53 5.95
C GLU A 202 19.70 22.14 7.36
N ILE A 203 20.60 23.06 7.70
CA ILE A 203 20.59 23.77 8.99
C ILE A 203 19.32 24.63 9.12
N ASP A 204 18.99 25.40 8.09
CA ASP A 204 17.80 26.27 8.10
C ASP A 204 16.51 25.45 8.15
N PHE A 205 16.47 24.26 7.54
CA PHE A 205 15.35 23.33 7.66
C PHE A 205 15.21 22.81 9.09
N SER A 206 16.29 22.36 9.72
CA SER A 206 16.27 21.89 11.10
C SER A 206 15.84 22.98 12.08
N ASN A 207 16.28 24.23 11.85
CA ASN A 207 15.83 25.39 12.63
C ASN A 207 14.32 25.66 12.43
N ALA A 208 13.82 25.58 11.19
CA ALA A 208 12.40 25.73 10.92
C ALA A 208 11.57 24.62 11.59
N GLN A 209 12.08 23.39 11.59
CA GLN A 209 11.47 22.25 12.27
C GLN A 209 11.45 22.41 13.80
N GLN A 210 12.54 22.90 14.39
CA GLN A 210 12.61 23.12 15.83
C GLN A 210 11.65 24.21 16.33
N LEU A 211 11.53 25.30 15.56
CA LEU A 211 10.63 26.39 15.89
C LEU A 211 9.17 26.07 15.55
N ASN A 212 8.97 25.28 14.48
CA ASN A 212 7.70 24.82 13.95
C ASN A 212 6.63 25.92 13.86
N THR A 213 6.99 27.07 13.30
CA THR A 213 6.04 28.18 13.09
C THR A 213 5.79 28.43 11.62
N PHE A 214 4.60 28.94 11.30
CA PHE A 214 4.20 29.30 9.95
C PHE A 214 5.21 30.25 9.27
N GLU A 215 5.68 31.29 9.98
CA GLU A 215 6.63 32.26 9.42
C GLU A 215 8.01 31.63 9.18
N ASN A 216 8.45 30.72 10.03
CA ASN A 216 9.72 30.03 9.84
C ASN A 216 9.69 29.07 8.63
N TRP A 217 8.65 28.26 8.50
CA TRP A 217 8.48 27.39 7.33
C TRP A 217 8.35 28.20 6.03
N LYS A 218 7.60 29.31 6.06
CA LYS A 218 7.47 30.21 4.93
C LYS A 218 8.79 30.88 4.56
N SER A 219 9.58 31.31 5.54
CA SER A 219 10.92 31.86 5.31
C SER A 219 11.81 30.84 4.62
N TYR A 220 11.84 29.61 5.15
CA TYR A 220 12.60 28.50 4.59
C TYR A 220 12.25 28.24 3.12
N ILE A 221 10.96 28.12 2.80
CA ILE A 221 10.49 27.84 1.43
C ILE A 221 10.89 28.96 0.47
N ASN A 222 10.87 30.22 0.91
CA ASN A 222 11.26 31.37 0.09
C ASN A 222 12.77 31.45 -0.15
N GLU A 223 13.56 31.10 0.85
CA GLU A 223 15.02 31.13 0.79
C GLU A 223 15.59 29.92 0.05
N HIS A 224 14.93 28.75 0.17
CA HIS A 224 15.39 27.47 -0.35
C HIS A 224 14.36 26.76 -1.27
N PRO A 225 13.84 27.41 -2.32
CA PRO A 225 12.70 26.89 -3.10
C PRO A 225 13.00 25.61 -3.90
N ASN A 226 14.28 25.32 -4.14
CA ASN A 226 14.74 24.16 -4.90
C ASN A 226 15.57 23.17 -4.06
N ALA A 227 15.56 23.32 -2.73
CA ALA A 227 16.24 22.37 -1.86
C ALA A 227 15.51 21.02 -1.85
N SER A 228 16.24 19.95 -1.49
CA SER A 228 15.69 18.60 -1.37
C SER A 228 14.50 18.50 -0.41
N TYR A 229 14.47 19.35 0.62
CA TYR A 229 13.41 19.39 1.64
C TYR A 229 12.27 20.36 1.32
N SER A 230 12.25 20.96 0.13
CA SER A 230 11.26 22.00 -0.23
C SER A 230 9.81 21.47 -0.30
N THR A 231 9.60 20.21 -0.68
CA THR A 231 8.27 19.57 -0.68
C THR A 231 7.77 19.35 0.74
N GLU A 232 8.61 18.74 1.58
CA GLU A 232 8.32 18.47 2.99
C GLU A 232 8.03 19.77 3.76
N ALA A 233 8.82 20.82 3.55
CA ALA A 233 8.59 22.12 4.19
C ALA A 233 7.23 22.73 3.81
N LYS A 234 6.75 22.55 2.56
CA LYS A 234 5.43 23.01 2.12
C LYS A 234 4.32 22.23 2.81
N GLU A 235 4.48 20.93 2.95
CA GLU A 235 3.52 20.09 3.67
C GLU A 235 3.41 20.52 5.14
N MET A 236 4.53 20.75 5.83
CA MET A 236 4.53 21.26 7.20
C MET A 236 3.86 22.64 7.32
N LEU A 237 4.09 23.54 6.36
CA LEU A 237 3.41 24.84 6.30
C LEU A 237 1.89 24.67 6.16
N HIS A 238 1.44 23.75 5.29
CA HIS A 238 0.02 23.48 5.07
C HIS A 238 -0.65 22.95 6.33
N VAL A 239 0.01 22.07 7.08
CA VAL A 239 -0.50 21.54 8.36
C VAL A 239 -0.76 22.68 9.34
N LEU A 240 0.23 23.55 9.58
CA LEU A 240 0.06 24.68 10.51
C LEU A 240 -1.00 25.69 10.03
N ALA A 241 -1.10 25.91 8.72
CA ALA A 241 -2.13 26.78 8.16
C ALA A 241 -3.54 26.21 8.36
N PHE A 242 -3.68 24.88 8.29
CA PHE A 242 -4.93 24.19 8.56
C PHE A 242 -5.28 24.19 10.04
N GLU A 243 -4.31 23.93 10.93
CA GLU A 243 -4.49 24.02 12.39
C GLU A 243 -5.00 25.39 12.80
N LYS A 244 -4.45 26.47 12.22
CA LYS A 244 -4.98 27.82 12.46
C LYS A 244 -6.45 27.97 12.01
N ALA A 245 -6.83 27.38 10.89
CA ALA A 245 -8.22 27.40 10.45
C ALA A 245 -9.14 26.63 11.40
N LEU A 246 -8.65 25.51 11.96
CA LEU A 246 -9.34 24.74 13.00
C LEU A 246 -9.51 25.55 14.30
N GLU A 247 -8.47 26.28 14.74
CA GLU A 247 -8.52 27.10 15.95
C GLU A 247 -9.48 28.28 15.83
N GLU A 248 -9.46 28.99 14.70
CA GLU A 248 -10.38 30.11 14.45
C GLU A 248 -11.83 29.60 14.37
N HIS A 249 -12.02 28.40 13.80
CA HIS A 249 -13.33 27.74 13.66
C HIS A 249 -14.39 28.62 12.99
N GLU A 250 -13.99 29.32 11.93
CA GLU A 250 -14.83 30.26 11.20
C GLU A 250 -14.79 29.96 9.69
N VAL A 251 -15.91 30.19 9.00
CA VAL A 251 -16.05 29.93 7.55
C VAL A 251 -14.95 30.60 6.74
N TRP A 252 -14.67 31.88 7.03
CA TRP A 252 -13.66 32.67 6.33
C TRP A 252 -12.25 32.09 6.51
N ALA A 253 -11.96 31.44 7.64
CA ALA A 253 -10.64 30.88 7.94
C ALA A 253 -10.38 29.63 7.09
N TYR A 254 -11.38 28.75 6.99
CA TYR A 254 -11.32 27.58 6.10
C TYR A 254 -11.29 27.98 4.63
N ASP A 255 -12.10 28.96 4.20
CA ASP A 255 -12.05 29.46 2.83
C ASP A 255 -10.69 30.10 2.50
N ALA A 256 -10.10 30.83 3.44
CA ALA A 256 -8.76 31.37 3.27
C ALA A 256 -7.73 30.25 3.09
N PHE A 257 -7.79 29.19 3.89
CA PHE A 257 -6.93 28.02 3.76
C PHE A 257 -7.11 27.33 2.39
N ILE A 258 -8.36 27.01 2.02
CA ILE A 258 -8.71 26.30 0.78
C ILE A 258 -8.20 27.06 -0.46
N ASN A 259 -8.39 28.38 -0.48
CA ASN A 259 -7.98 29.21 -1.61
C ASN A 259 -6.47 29.42 -1.67
N THR A 260 -5.79 29.45 -0.52
CA THR A 260 -4.35 29.70 -0.45
C THR A 260 -3.53 28.44 -0.73
N TYR A 261 -4.04 27.27 -0.32
CA TYR A 261 -3.33 25.99 -0.38
C TYR A 261 -4.15 24.88 -1.09
N PRO A 262 -4.54 25.08 -2.37
CA PRO A 262 -5.46 24.15 -3.05
C PRO A 262 -4.89 22.75 -3.29
N GLU A 263 -3.57 22.57 -3.18
CA GLU A 263 -2.87 21.28 -3.30
C GLU A 263 -2.61 20.61 -1.94
N ALA A 264 -3.05 21.21 -0.82
CA ALA A 264 -2.87 20.63 0.50
C ALA A 264 -3.71 19.35 0.68
N LEU A 265 -3.14 18.37 1.39
CA LEU A 265 -3.81 17.09 1.68
C LEU A 265 -5.09 17.29 2.52
N GLN A 266 -5.16 18.35 3.32
CA GLN A 266 -6.25 18.68 4.23
C GLN A 266 -7.46 19.36 3.56
N ILE A 267 -7.46 19.56 2.23
CA ILE A 267 -8.52 20.31 1.52
C ILE A 267 -9.91 19.69 1.70
N LYS A 268 -10.02 18.36 1.69
CA LYS A 268 -11.31 17.68 1.88
C LYS A 268 -11.88 17.93 3.27
N GLU A 269 -11.02 17.88 4.28
CA GLU A 269 -11.39 18.09 5.67
C GLU A 269 -11.75 19.56 5.96
N ALA A 270 -10.99 20.50 5.40
CA ALA A 270 -11.28 21.93 5.51
C ALA A 270 -12.66 22.30 4.94
N LYS A 271 -13.03 21.72 3.79
CA LYS A 271 -14.37 21.92 3.19
C LYS A 271 -15.47 21.38 4.10
N LEU A 272 -15.28 20.18 4.66
CA LEU A 272 -16.25 19.58 5.57
C LEU A 272 -16.47 20.44 6.83
N ASN A 273 -15.39 20.90 7.46
CA ASN A 273 -15.49 21.70 8.68
C ASN A 273 -16.17 23.06 8.43
N ARG A 274 -15.86 23.72 7.31
CA ARG A 274 -16.55 24.94 6.87
C ARG A 274 -18.06 24.71 6.73
N ASP A 275 -18.44 23.67 5.99
CA ASP A 275 -19.85 23.39 5.69
C ASP A 275 -20.66 23.08 6.96
N ARG A 276 -20.05 22.41 7.96
CA ARG A 276 -20.70 22.14 9.25
C ARG A 276 -21.08 23.40 10.02
N ILE A 277 -20.25 24.44 9.99
CA ILE A 277 -20.54 25.71 10.68
C ILE A 277 -21.78 26.38 10.08
N GLU A 278 -21.87 26.43 8.75
CA GLU A 278 -23.01 27.05 8.07
C GLU A 278 -24.28 26.20 8.17
N TYR A 279 -24.13 24.89 8.26
CA TYR A 279 -25.23 23.99 8.57
C TYR A 279 -25.82 24.28 9.95
N ASP A 280 -24.97 24.41 10.98
CA ASP A 280 -25.42 24.71 12.34
C ASP A 280 -26.11 26.08 12.43
N LEU A 281 -25.64 27.07 11.68
CA LEU A 281 -26.31 28.37 11.57
C LEU A 281 -27.71 28.24 10.96
N ALA A 282 -27.84 27.47 9.86
CA ALA A 282 -29.14 27.22 9.23
C ALA A 282 -30.10 26.49 10.20
N SER A 283 -29.56 25.55 10.98
CA SER A 283 -30.27 24.83 12.04
C SER A 283 -30.76 25.74 13.16
N GLN A 284 -29.96 26.69 13.63
CA GLN A 284 -30.36 27.64 14.66
C GLN A 284 -31.45 28.61 14.19
N ILE A 285 -31.36 29.07 12.94
CA ILE A 285 -32.40 29.93 12.34
C ILE A 285 -33.70 29.14 12.20
N ASN A 286 -33.60 27.88 11.78
CA ASN A 286 -34.69 26.95 11.55
C ASN A 286 -35.88 27.56 10.78
N THR A 287 -35.57 28.27 9.69
CA THR A 287 -36.59 28.79 8.78
C THR A 287 -36.41 28.22 7.39
N ILE A 288 -37.50 28.19 6.62
CA ILE A 288 -37.51 27.82 5.20
C ILE A 288 -36.40 28.56 4.41
N ASN A 289 -36.25 29.86 4.65
CA ASN A 289 -35.28 30.66 3.92
C ASN A 289 -33.84 30.39 4.39
N GLY A 290 -33.64 30.08 5.68
CA GLY A 290 -32.33 29.71 6.22
C GLY A 290 -31.79 28.41 5.62
N TRP A 291 -32.60 27.36 5.58
CA TRP A 291 -32.20 26.08 4.99
C TRP A 291 -32.02 26.15 3.46
N LYS A 292 -32.89 26.89 2.75
CA LYS A 292 -32.70 27.15 1.31
C LYS A 292 -31.37 27.82 1.01
N HIS A 293 -30.95 28.75 1.87
CA HIS A 293 -29.71 29.48 1.68
C HIS A 293 -28.52 28.52 1.76
N PHE A 294 -28.43 27.72 2.81
CA PHE A 294 -27.37 26.71 2.99
C PHE A 294 -27.26 25.75 1.80
N ILE A 295 -28.39 25.17 1.39
CA ILE A 295 -28.43 24.21 0.27
C ILE A 295 -27.91 24.83 -1.02
N HIS A 296 -28.27 26.10 -1.26
CA HIS A 296 -27.84 26.80 -2.46
C HIS A 296 -26.34 27.15 -2.44
N THR A 297 -25.79 27.48 -1.27
CA THR A 297 -24.38 27.87 -1.14
C THR A 297 -23.44 26.68 -1.10
N HIS A 298 -23.91 25.50 -0.66
CA HIS A 298 -23.08 24.30 -0.46
C HIS A 298 -23.58 23.03 -1.16
N PRO A 299 -23.80 23.06 -2.49
CA PRO A 299 -24.45 21.96 -3.21
C PRO A 299 -23.62 20.66 -3.28
N GLU A 300 -22.29 20.75 -3.09
CA GLU A 300 -21.38 19.59 -3.10
C GLU A 300 -21.04 19.09 -1.68
N SER A 301 -21.72 19.62 -0.66
CA SER A 301 -21.44 19.24 0.72
C SER A 301 -21.85 17.80 0.99
N VAL A 302 -21.03 17.05 1.73
CA VAL A 302 -21.37 15.68 2.17
C VAL A 302 -22.55 15.63 3.15
N ILE A 303 -22.96 16.77 3.72
CA ILE A 303 -24.12 16.89 4.63
C ILE A 303 -25.35 17.55 3.98
N ILE A 304 -25.37 17.67 2.65
CA ILE A 304 -26.44 18.36 1.91
C ILE A 304 -27.82 17.71 2.07
N GLU A 305 -27.87 16.38 2.13
CA GLU A 305 -29.12 15.60 2.26
C GLU A 305 -29.82 15.86 3.60
N GLU A 306 -29.05 15.99 4.69
CA GLU A 306 -29.60 16.31 6.01
C GLU A 306 -30.24 17.72 6.02
N ALA A 307 -29.65 18.70 5.32
CA ALA A 307 -30.23 20.04 5.21
C ALA A 307 -31.54 20.05 4.41
N HIS A 308 -31.64 19.21 3.37
CA HIS A 308 -32.87 19.01 2.61
C HIS A 308 -34.00 18.45 3.48
N HIS A 309 -33.67 17.53 4.40
CA HIS A 309 -34.63 16.95 5.35
C HIS A 309 -35.24 18.01 6.28
N GLN A 310 -34.41 18.84 6.93
CA GLN A 310 -34.89 19.88 7.86
C GLN A 310 -35.82 20.91 7.20
N LEU A 311 -35.56 21.24 5.93
CA LEU A 311 -36.43 22.12 5.13
C LEU A 311 -37.82 21.51 4.86
N GLY A 312 -37.88 20.19 4.66
CA GLY A 312 -39.12 19.46 4.41
C GLY A 312 -40.09 19.51 5.59
N GLU A 313 -39.58 19.39 6.81
CA GLU A 313 -40.38 19.34 8.04
C GLU A 313 -41.06 20.67 8.38
N LEU A 314 -40.32 21.78 8.31
CA LEU A 314 -40.86 23.12 8.60
C LEU A 314 -42.01 23.49 7.66
N ARG A 315 -41.98 22.98 6.43
CA ARG A 315 -42.98 23.28 5.42
C ARG A 315 -44.24 22.49 5.70
N TYR A 316 -44.13 21.20 5.98
CA TYR A 316 -45.26 20.37 6.36
C TYR A 316 -46.10 20.97 7.50
N LEU A 317 -45.46 21.37 8.60
CA LEU A 317 -46.14 21.92 9.78
C LEU A 317 -46.98 23.17 9.50
N LYS A 318 -46.60 23.97 8.50
CA LYS A 318 -47.30 25.22 8.16
C LYS A 318 -48.61 24.98 7.38
N PHE A 319 -48.78 23.82 6.78
CA PHE A 319 -49.85 23.61 5.80
C PHE A 319 -51.00 22.71 6.28
N THR A 320 -50.79 21.86 7.29
CA THR A 320 -51.86 21.03 7.88
C THR A 320 -52.93 21.83 8.64
N GLU A 321 -52.78 23.16 8.79
CA GLU A 321 -53.77 24.02 9.47
C GLU A 321 -55.05 24.34 8.67
N HIS A 322 -55.13 24.19 7.33
CA HIS A 322 -56.22 24.80 6.51
C HIS A 322 -57.00 23.91 5.49
N ASN A 323 -56.73 22.59 5.37
CA ASN A 323 -57.53 21.60 4.59
C ASN A 323 -58.19 22.07 3.27
N SER A 324 -57.42 22.48 2.24
CA SER A 324 -57.94 22.71 0.88
C SER A 324 -57.15 21.91 -0.17
N ILE A 325 -57.85 21.29 -1.14
CA ILE A 325 -57.26 20.41 -2.19
C ILE A 325 -56.22 21.17 -3.03
N ASP A 326 -56.53 22.41 -3.44
CA ASP A 326 -55.59 23.26 -4.18
C ASP A 326 -54.35 23.64 -3.34
N GLY A 327 -54.52 23.74 -2.02
CA GLY A 327 -53.42 23.99 -1.08
C GLY A 327 -52.50 22.77 -0.91
N MET A 328 -53.06 21.56 -0.87
CA MET A 328 -52.30 20.29 -0.81
C MET A 328 -51.50 20.06 -2.10
N TRP A 329 -52.11 20.36 -3.26
CA TRP A 329 -51.43 20.37 -4.56
C TRP A 329 -50.28 21.38 -4.62
N GLY A 330 -50.44 22.56 -3.99
CA GLY A 330 -49.38 23.55 -3.87
C GLY A 330 -48.15 23.07 -3.10
N LEU A 331 -48.31 22.30 -2.01
CA LEU A 331 -47.15 21.72 -1.30
C LEU A 331 -46.40 20.70 -2.12
N LEU A 332 -47.13 19.76 -2.72
CA LEU A 332 -46.53 18.58 -3.35
C LEU A 332 -45.63 19.00 -4.52
N ASN A 333 -46.04 20.06 -5.25
CA ASN A 333 -45.24 20.65 -6.32
C ASN A 333 -44.02 21.43 -5.84
N GLU A 334 -44.11 22.11 -4.69
CA GLU A 334 -42.99 22.91 -4.20
C GLU A 334 -41.98 22.05 -3.40
N HIS A 335 -42.42 20.95 -2.76
CA HIS A 335 -41.67 20.15 -1.76
C HIS A 335 -41.83 18.63 -1.89
N PRO A 336 -41.23 18.01 -2.93
CA PRO A 336 -41.36 16.58 -3.20
C PRO A 336 -40.75 15.62 -2.16
N ASN A 337 -39.90 16.11 -1.24
CA ASN A 337 -39.13 15.29 -0.30
C ASN A 337 -39.56 15.44 1.17
N SER A 338 -40.79 15.90 1.44
CA SER A 338 -41.30 16.02 2.82
C SER A 338 -41.58 14.64 3.44
N VAL A 339 -41.34 14.45 4.74
CA VAL A 339 -41.62 13.17 5.42
C VAL A 339 -43.12 12.83 5.42
N ASN A 340 -43.98 13.83 5.26
CA ASN A 340 -45.42 13.65 5.20
C ASN A 340 -45.98 13.65 3.77
N TYR A 341 -45.07 13.58 2.80
CA TYR A 341 -45.40 13.52 1.39
C TYR A 341 -46.26 12.28 1.10
N SER A 342 -45.90 11.11 1.61
CA SER A 342 -46.67 9.88 1.39
C SER A 342 -48.09 9.98 1.97
N LEU A 343 -48.26 10.58 3.15
CA LEU A 343 -49.57 10.72 3.81
C LEU A 343 -50.52 11.67 3.07
N LEU A 344 -49.99 12.76 2.50
CA LEU A 344 -50.76 13.69 1.65
C LEU A 344 -51.15 13.04 0.31
N VAL A 345 -50.26 12.21 -0.23
CA VAL A 345 -50.46 11.45 -1.46
C VAL A 345 -51.52 10.38 -1.27
N ASP A 346 -51.44 9.58 -0.20
CA ASP A 346 -52.41 8.54 0.14
C ASP A 346 -53.83 9.11 0.25
N TYR A 347 -53.98 10.29 0.88
CA TYR A 347 -55.27 10.96 1.02
C TYR A 347 -55.83 11.47 -0.32
N LEU A 348 -54.98 11.99 -1.21
CA LEU A 348 -55.37 12.41 -2.56
C LEU A 348 -55.75 11.21 -3.45
N ILE A 349 -55.06 10.07 -3.31
CA ILE A 349 -55.36 8.84 -4.04
C ILE A 349 -56.71 8.25 -3.60
N GLU A 350 -56.97 8.15 -2.29
CA GLU A 350 -58.28 7.70 -1.79
C GLU A 350 -59.42 8.57 -2.32
N LEU A 351 -59.25 9.90 -2.32
CA LEU A 351 -60.22 10.85 -2.88
C LEU A 351 -60.38 10.71 -4.41
N SER A 352 -59.30 10.39 -5.14
CA SER A 352 -59.32 10.22 -6.60
C SER A 352 -60.06 8.94 -7.02
N LEU A 353 -59.75 7.83 -6.35
CA LEU A 353 -60.34 6.52 -6.61
C LEU A 353 -61.82 6.45 -6.16
N SER A 354 -62.14 7.02 -5.00
CA SER A 354 -63.54 7.04 -4.50
C SER A 354 -64.49 7.86 -5.37
N ASN A 355 -63.98 8.90 -6.04
CA ASN A 355 -64.78 9.75 -6.93
C ASN A 355 -64.69 9.37 -8.42
N LYS A 356 -63.95 8.30 -8.77
CA LYS A 356 -63.70 7.86 -10.17
C LYS A 356 -63.17 8.97 -11.08
N ASN A 357 -62.20 9.74 -10.58
CA ASN A 357 -61.62 10.83 -11.35
C ASN A 357 -60.23 10.43 -11.86
N ASP A 358 -60.21 9.76 -13.02
CA ASP A 358 -58.99 9.20 -13.63
C ASP A 358 -57.95 10.28 -14.00
N ASP A 359 -58.40 11.47 -14.41
CA ASP A 359 -57.52 12.60 -14.71
C ASP A 359 -56.78 13.10 -13.45
N LEU A 360 -57.42 13.02 -12.28
CA LEU A 360 -56.81 13.41 -11.00
C LEU A 360 -55.74 12.40 -10.56
N LEU A 361 -55.96 11.11 -10.81
CA LEU A 361 -55.00 10.04 -10.50
C LEU A 361 -53.78 10.09 -11.44
N LEU A 362 -53.99 10.33 -12.74
CA LEU A 362 -52.91 10.53 -13.72
C LEU A 362 -52.05 11.75 -13.41
N GLN A 363 -52.67 12.85 -12.95
CA GLN A 363 -51.93 14.03 -12.48
C GLN A 363 -51.16 13.73 -11.19
N ALA A 364 -51.73 12.94 -10.27
CA ALA A 364 -51.04 12.56 -9.03
C ALA A 364 -49.80 11.70 -9.30
N LEU A 365 -49.87 10.73 -10.22
CA LEU A 365 -48.74 9.88 -10.61
C LEU A 365 -47.56 10.68 -11.21
N GLN A 366 -47.80 11.88 -11.74
CA GLN A 366 -46.75 12.71 -12.35
C GLN A 366 -45.91 13.50 -11.35
N ILE A 367 -46.40 13.67 -10.12
CA ILE A 367 -45.76 14.57 -9.14
C ILE A 367 -45.20 13.84 -7.92
N VAL A 368 -45.58 12.58 -7.70
CA VAL A 368 -45.15 11.76 -6.56
C VAL A 368 -43.77 11.12 -6.79
N PRO A 369 -42.91 10.99 -5.75
CA PRO A 369 -41.62 10.35 -5.84
C PRO A 369 -41.75 8.97 -6.45
N GLU A 370 -40.74 8.62 -7.23
CA GLU A 370 -40.64 7.36 -7.94
C GLU A 370 -40.85 6.15 -7.00
N SER A 371 -40.41 6.27 -5.73
CA SER A 371 -40.60 5.25 -4.69
C SER A 371 -42.06 5.02 -4.28
N SER A 372 -42.94 6.00 -4.45
CA SER A 372 -44.36 5.92 -4.07
C SER A 372 -45.25 5.46 -5.22
N ILE A 373 -44.86 5.70 -6.48
CA ILE A 373 -45.63 5.33 -7.68
C ILE A 373 -45.99 3.85 -7.70
N LEU A 374 -45.08 2.97 -7.27
CA LEU A 374 -45.29 1.52 -7.22
C LEU A 374 -46.50 1.12 -6.36
N ILE A 375 -46.65 1.74 -5.19
CA ILE A 375 -47.74 1.47 -4.25
C ILE A 375 -49.09 1.86 -4.88
N ILE A 376 -49.12 3.01 -5.56
CA ILE A 376 -50.29 3.56 -6.23
C ILE A 376 -50.71 2.68 -7.41
N LEU A 377 -49.74 2.29 -8.26
CA LEU A 377 -49.98 1.39 -9.37
C LEU A 377 -50.51 0.04 -8.89
N ASN A 378 -50.01 -0.47 -7.76
CA ASN A 378 -50.48 -1.72 -7.15
C ASN A 378 -51.94 -1.64 -6.67
N SER A 379 -52.33 -0.58 -5.97
CA SER A 379 -53.74 -0.38 -5.57
C SER A 379 -54.68 -0.23 -6.77
N ALA A 380 -54.22 0.42 -7.84
CA ALA A 380 -54.99 0.53 -9.08
C ALA A 380 -55.13 -0.83 -9.81
N LEU A 381 -54.05 -1.63 -9.90
CA LEU A 381 -54.09 -2.99 -10.48
C LEU A 381 -55.10 -3.86 -9.76
N ASP A 382 -55.09 -3.85 -8.42
CA ASP A 382 -56.04 -4.63 -7.63
C ASP A 382 -57.49 -4.22 -7.93
N HIS A 383 -57.77 -2.91 -8.08
CA HIS A 383 -59.10 -2.43 -8.46
C HIS A 383 -59.57 -2.93 -9.84
N TYR A 384 -58.73 -2.81 -10.88
CA TYR A 384 -59.10 -3.21 -12.25
C TYR A 384 -59.18 -4.72 -12.42
N SER A 385 -58.33 -5.47 -11.70
CA SER A 385 -58.37 -6.94 -11.69
C SER A 385 -59.61 -7.52 -10.98
N TRP A 386 -60.14 -6.84 -9.96
CA TRP A 386 -61.32 -7.30 -9.20
C TRP A 386 -62.62 -7.27 -10.01
N GLN A 387 -62.65 -6.54 -11.13
CA GLN A 387 -63.81 -6.50 -12.04
C GLN A 387 -63.91 -7.74 -12.96
N GLY A 388 -62.92 -8.64 -12.94
CA GLY A 388 -63.05 -10.01 -13.47
C GLY A 388 -63.09 -10.16 -15.01
N GLU A 389 -62.73 -9.14 -15.78
CA GLU A 389 -62.73 -9.18 -17.25
C GLU A 389 -61.35 -8.82 -17.80
N ALA A 390 -60.80 -9.67 -18.68
CA ALA A 390 -59.46 -9.50 -19.27
C ALA A 390 -59.31 -8.17 -20.03
N SER A 391 -60.37 -7.69 -20.67
CA SER A 391 -60.38 -6.40 -21.38
C SER A 391 -60.12 -5.20 -20.47
N ASN A 392 -60.55 -5.25 -19.20
CA ASN A 392 -60.32 -4.15 -18.26
C ASN A 392 -58.87 -4.12 -17.76
N LEU A 393 -58.20 -5.29 -17.74
CA LEU A 393 -56.79 -5.43 -17.40
C LEU A 393 -55.88 -5.02 -18.57
N GLU A 394 -56.26 -5.35 -19.81
CA GLU A 394 -55.59 -4.86 -21.02
C GLU A 394 -55.66 -3.33 -21.13
N ASP A 395 -56.81 -2.74 -20.81
CA ASP A 395 -57.02 -1.29 -20.83
C ASP A 395 -56.20 -0.58 -19.72
N TYR A 396 -56.09 -1.19 -18.53
CA TYR A 396 -55.16 -0.73 -17.48
C TYR A 396 -53.69 -0.77 -17.97
N LEU A 397 -53.27 -1.88 -18.57
CA LEU A 397 -51.91 -2.05 -19.09
C LEU A 397 -51.58 -1.06 -20.20
N ASP A 398 -52.53 -0.75 -21.09
CA ASP A 398 -52.32 0.21 -22.17
C ASP A 398 -52.31 1.65 -21.67
N ARG A 399 -53.19 2.02 -20.73
CA ARG A 399 -53.28 3.38 -20.18
C ARG A 399 -52.10 3.78 -19.29
N TYR A 400 -51.60 2.86 -18.46
CA TYR A 400 -50.50 3.14 -17.53
C TYR A 400 -49.15 2.59 -18.01
N LYS A 401 -49.09 2.17 -19.28
CA LYS A 401 -47.96 1.52 -19.93
C LYS A 401 -46.62 2.23 -19.74
N SER A 402 -46.61 3.56 -19.78
CA SER A 402 -45.39 4.35 -19.62
C SER A 402 -44.83 4.28 -18.20
N TYR A 403 -45.69 4.32 -17.17
CA TYR A 403 -45.24 4.21 -15.78
C TYR A 403 -44.89 2.77 -15.42
N LEU A 404 -45.69 1.80 -15.87
CA LEU A 404 -45.45 0.38 -15.65
C LEU A 404 -44.14 -0.12 -16.30
N PHE A 405 -43.63 0.58 -17.30
CA PHE A 405 -42.33 0.33 -17.93
C PHE A 405 -41.17 0.57 -16.94
N ASP A 406 -41.26 1.63 -16.14
CA ASP A 406 -40.23 2.03 -15.17
C ASP A 406 -40.27 1.18 -13.88
N TYR A 407 -41.34 0.39 -13.68
CA TYR A 407 -41.49 -0.54 -12.54
C TYR A 407 -41.73 -1.99 -12.98
N PRO A 408 -40.64 -2.73 -13.31
CA PRO A 408 -40.74 -4.05 -13.92
C PRO A 408 -41.51 -5.06 -13.09
N GLY A 409 -41.33 -5.10 -11.76
CA GLY A 409 -42.05 -6.04 -10.88
C GLY A 409 -43.57 -5.84 -10.90
N MET A 410 -44.03 -4.59 -11.02
CA MET A 410 -45.46 -4.27 -11.06
C MET A 410 -46.10 -4.62 -12.41
N SER A 411 -45.39 -4.32 -13.50
CA SER A 411 -45.79 -4.76 -14.84
C SER A 411 -45.77 -6.30 -14.95
N GLN A 412 -44.85 -6.98 -14.26
CA GLN A 412 -44.79 -8.44 -14.22
C GLN A 412 -46.04 -9.02 -13.54
N LYS A 413 -46.36 -8.55 -12.33
CA LYS A 413 -47.56 -8.94 -11.58
C LYS A 413 -48.87 -8.70 -12.35
N ALA A 414 -48.94 -7.62 -13.12
CA ALA A 414 -50.09 -7.32 -13.98
C ALA A 414 -50.19 -8.28 -15.18
N ASN A 415 -49.06 -8.64 -15.79
CA ASN A 415 -48.99 -9.59 -16.91
C ASN A 415 -49.28 -11.03 -16.46
N GLU A 416 -48.78 -11.48 -15.30
CA GLU A 416 -49.07 -12.80 -14.73
C GLU A 416 -50.58 -13.02 -14.53
N ARG A 417 -51.31 -11.99 -14.08
CA ARG A 417 -52.78 -12.02 -13.96
C ARG A 417 -53.46 -12.11 -15.33
N LEU A 418 -52.94 -11.45 -16.37
CA LEU A 418 -53.46 -11.52 -17.74
C LEU A 418 -53.20 -12.90 -18.37
N GLU A 419 -52.02 -13.49 -18.12
CA GLU A 419 -51.61 -14.81 -18.61
C GLU A 419 -52.40 -15.95 -17.96
N THR A 420 -52.81 -15.79 -16.70
CA THR A 420 -53.76 -16.71 -16.05
C THR A 420 -55.09 -16.82 -16.82
N TYR A 421 -55.52 -15.74 -17.50
CA TYR A 421 -56.69 -15.77 -18.39
C TYR A 421 -56.38 -16.34 -19.79
N ALA A 422 -55.14 -16.19 -20.28
CA ALA A 422 -54.71 -16.60 -21.62
C ALA A 422 -54.29 -18.09 -21.74
N SER A 423 -53.72 -18.66 -20.67
CA SER A 423 -53.13 -20.02 -20.64
C SER A 423 -54.11 -21.19 -20.83
N SER A 424 -55.42 -20.94 -20.82
CA SER A 424 -56.42 -21.99 -21.07
C SER A 424 -56.54 -22.44 -22.54
N ASN A 425 -56.00 -21.68 -23.51
CA ASN A 425 -56.29 -21.90 -24.94
C ASN A 425 -55.08 -22.12 -25.88
N THR A 426 -53.84 -21.87 -25.48
CA THR A 426 -52.67 -21.88 -26.42
C THR A 426 -51.62 -22.97 -26.14
N TYR A 427 -51.66 -23.64 -24.99
CA TYR A 427 -50.66 -24.63 -24.58
C TYR A 427 -50.71 -25.96 -25.37
N ASN A 428 -51.89 -26.40 -25.84
CA ASN A 428 -52.03 -27.68 -26.56
C ASN A 428 -51.60 -27.63 -28.03
N ASP A 429 -51.60 -26.44 -28.64
CA ASP A 429 -51.19 -26.26 -30.05
C ASP A 429 -49.66 -26.30 -30.20
N PHE A 430 -48.94 -25.78 -29.20
CA PHE A 430 -47.48 -25.74 -29.11
C PHE A 430 -46.81 -27.13 -29.10
N LEU A 431 -47.30 -28.06 -28.28
CA LEU A 431 -46.71 -29.41 -28.15
C LEU A 431 -46.90 -30.27 -29.43
N SER A 432 -47.90 -29.96 -30.25
CA SER A 432 -48.23 -30.73 -31.45
C SER A 432 -47.35 -30.34 -32.66
N GLU A 433 -46.83 -29.12 -32.69
CA GLU A 433 -46.04 -28.57 -33.81
C GLU A 433 -44.54 -28.82 -33.66
N LEU A 434 -43.99 -28.76 -32.43
CA LEU A 434 -42.58 -29.03 -32.15
C LEU A 434 -42.16 -30.49 -32.40
N GLN A 435 -43.07 -31.45 -32.18
CA GLN A 435 -42.84 -32.87 -32.49
C GLN A 435 -42.78 -33.16 -34.00
N ASN A 436 -43.14 -32.20 -34.86
CA ASN A 436 -43.36 -32.40 -36.28
C ASN A 436 -42.71 -31.32 -37.17
N ARG A 437 -41.38 -31.07 -37.12
CA ARG A 437 -40.58 -30.77 -38.34
C ARG A 437 -39.09 -30.41 -38.15
N ASP A 438 -38.33 -30.87 -39.13
CA ASP A 438 -37.11 -30.24 -39.66
C ASP A 438 -37.42 -28.86 -40.28
N SER A 439 -36.73 -27.82 -39.80
CA SER A 439 -36.17 -26.72 -40.59
C SER A 439 -36.98 -25.48 -41.04
N GLU A 440 -38.13 -25.10 -40.46
CA GLU A 440 -38.68 -23.75 -40.72
C GLU A 440 -39.19 -23.05 -39.46
N PHE A 441 -38.82 -21.76 -39.35
CA PHE A 441 -39.04 -20.83 -38.25
C PHE A 441 -40.53 -20.55 -37.98
N ASP A 442 -40.91 -20.55 -36.70
CA ASP A 442 -42.22 -20.09 -36.23
C ASP A 442 -42.16 -18.61 -35.73
N PRO A 443 -42.93 -17.68 -36.34
CA PRO A 443 -43.08 -16.31 -35.87
C PRO A 443 -43.63 -16.17 -34.44
N SER A 444 -44.35 -17.18 -33.93
CA SER A 444 -44.91 -17.19 -32.57
C SER A 444 -43.82 -17.38 -31.53
N TYR A 445 -42.87 -18.27 -31.83
CA TYR A 445 -41.66 -18.50 -31.04
C TYR A 445 -40.72 -17.27 -31.01
N LEU A 446 -40.61 -16.54 -32.13
CA LEU A 446 -39.85 -15.28 -32.19
C LEU A 446 -40.44 -14.21 -31.26
N LYS A 447 -41.76 -14.13 -31.21
CA LYS A 447 -42.48 -13.20 -30.33
C LYS A 447 -42.33 -13.57 -28.85
N PHE A 448 -42.17 -14.86 -28.60
CA PHE A 448 -41.93 -15.48 -27.31
C PHE A 448 -40.50 -15.24 -26.78
N LEU A 449 -39.45 -15.39 -27.61
CA LEU A 449 -38.07 -15.02 -27.23
C LEU A 449 -37.82 -13.51 -27.12
N GLN A 450 -38.64 -12.70 -27.80
CA GLN A 450 -38.62 -11.24 -27.71
C GLN A 450 -39.25 -10.72 -26.42
N SER A 451 -39.96 -11.55 -25.66
CA SER A 451 -40.53 -11.19 -24.36
C SER A 451 -39.41 -11.06 -23.32
N TYR A 452 -39.31 -9.88 -22.70
CA TYR A 452 -38.28 -9.55 -21.72
C TYR A 452 -38.51 -10.21 -20.33
N LYS A 453 -39.66 -10.85 -20.07
CA LYS A 453 -40.13 -11.16 -18.69
C LYS A 453 -40.37 -12.63 -18.36
N SER A 454 -39.72 -13.53 -19.06
CA SER A 454 -40.06 -14.95 -19.00
C SER A 454 -38.85 -15.84 -18.70
N TYR A 455 -37.88 -15.29 -17.97
CA TYR A 455 -36.64 -15.96 -17.61
C TYR A 455 -36.87 -17.33 -16.91
N ASN A 456 -37.72 -17.41 -15.87
CA ASN A 456 -37.97 -18.68 -15.15
C ASN A 456 -38.81 -19.68 -15.97
N TRP A 457 -39.82 -19.23 -16.72
CA TRP A 457 -40.67 -20.11 -17.53
C TRP A 457 -39.92 -20.74 -18.72
N HIS A 458 -38.96 -19.99 -19.29
CA HIS A 458 -38.17 -20.45 -20.42
C HIS A 458 -37.01 -21.34 -20.00
N LEU A 459 -36.56 -21.27 -18.75
CA LEU A 459 -35.49 -22.11 -18.23
C LEU A 459 -35.91 -23.58 -18.29
N ASP A 460 -37.03 -23.95 -17.68
CA ASP A 460 -37.51 -25.34 -17.62
C ASP A 460 -37.67 -25.97 -19.02
N GLU A 461 -38.23 -25.22 -19.98
CA GLU A 461 -38.40 -25.66 -21.37
C GLU A 461 -37.08 -25.66 -22.15
N PHE A 462 -36.19 -24.68 -21.92
CA PHE A 462 -34.84 -24.66 -22.48
C PHE A 462 -34.00 -25.83 -21.95
N HIS A 463 -34.14 -26.21 -20.67
CA HIS A 463 -33.49 -27.36 -20.04
C HIS A 463 -33.98 -28.66 -20.66
N SER A 464 -35.29 -28.80 -20.84
CA SER A 464 -35.88 -29.95 -21.54
C SER A 464 -35.32 -30.09 -22.97
N LEU A 465 -35.23 -28.99 -23.72
CA LEU A 465 -34.68 -28.98 -25.08
C LEU A 465 -33.16 -29.22 -25.14
N MET A 466 -32.41 -28.67 -24.20
CA MET A 466 -30.96 -28.86 -24.08
C MET A 466 -30.59 -30.31 -23.76
N ASN A 467 -31.42 -31.00 -22.96
CA ASN A 467 -31.29 -32.43 -22.70
C ASN A 467 -31.49 -33.29 -23.95
N ASP A 468 -32.53 -32.98 -24.71
CA ASP A 468 -32.94 -33.81 -25.84
C ASP A 468 -32.12 -33.55 -27.11
N ASN A 469 -31.70 -32.30 -27.37
CA ASN A 469 -30.98 -31.93 -28.59
C ASN A 469 -30.06 -30.69 -28.44
N PRO A 470 -28.91 -30.82 -27.77
CA PRO A 470 -28.00 -29.69 -27.52
C PRO A 470 -27.42 -29.08 -28.80
N MET A 471 -27.23 -29.87 -29.87
CA MET A 471 -26.81 -29.34 -31.17
C MET A 471 -27.91 -28.51 -31.86
N GLY A 472 -29.17 -28.89 -31.67
CA GLY A 472 -30.32 -28.15 -32.14
C GLY A 472 -30.45 -26.79 -31.45
N VAL A 473 -30.24 -26.75 -30.14
CA VAL A 473 -30.28 -25.50 -29.36
C VAL A 473 -29.15 -24.54 -29.75
N GLY A 474 -27.93 -25.03 -29.96
CA GLY A 474 -26.83 -24.18 -30.44
C GLY A 474 -27.14 -23.54 -31.79
N LYS A 475 -27.63 -24.34 -32.75
CA LYS A 475 -28.10 -23.84 -34.04
C LYS A 475 -29.24 -22.83 -33.89
N TYR A 476 -30.14 -23.07 -32.94
CA TYR A 476 -31.26 -22.19 -32.66
C TYR A 476 -30.81 -20.82 -32.14
N LEU A 477 -29.85 -20.79 -31.22
CA LEU A 477 -29.26 -19.54 -30.72
C LEU A 477 -28.50 -18.80 -31.84
N ASP A 478 -27.80 -19.51 -32.73
CA ASP A 478 -27.16 -18.93 -33.92
C ASP A 478 -28.18 -18.27 -34.86
N ASP A 479 -29.27 -18.99 -35.15
CA ASP A 479 -30.38 -18.56 -35.99
C ASP A 479 -31.07 -17.30 -35.41
N VAL A 480 -31.19 -17.19 -34.09
CA VAL A 480 -31.73 -16.01 -33.38
C VAL A 480 -30.80 -14.80 -33.49
N GLN A 481 -29.48 -14.99 -33.41
CA GLN A 481 -28.53 -13.90 -33.66
C GLN A 481 -28.54 -13.40 -35.10
N GLU A 482 -28.67 -14.29 -36.09
CA GLU A 482 -28.81 -13.90 -37.49
C GLU A 482 -30.04 -13.01 -37.73
N LEU A 483 -31.09 -13.21 -36.93
CA LEU A 483 -32.32 -12.43 -36.95
C LEU A 483 -32.24 -11.10 -36.16
N LYS A 484 -31.10 -10.79 -35.52
CA LYS A 484 -30.84 -9.54 -34.78
C LYS A 484 -31.87 -9.23 -33.69
N ILE A 485 -32.27 -10.26 -32.96
CA ILE A 485 -33.19 -10.12 -31.84
C ILE A 485 -32.42 -9.52 -30.66
N ASN A 486 -32.77 -8.29 -30.27
CA ASN A 486 -32.14 -7.61 -29.14
C ASN A 486 -32.66 -8.19 -27.82
N ASN A 487 -32.03 -9.26 -27.33
CA ASN A 487 -32.27 -9.82 -26.00
C ASN A 487 -30.93 -10.11 -25.31
N PRO A 488 -30.53 -9.33 -24.28
CA PRO A 488 -29.24 -9.47 -23.60
C PRO A 488 -28.98 -10.86 -22.99
N TRP A 489 -30.01 -11.55 -22.51
CA TRP A 489 -29.88 -12.91 -21.96
C TRP A 489 -29.53 -13.93 -23.04
N ILE A 490 -30.15 -13.80 -24.23
CA ILE A 490 -29.86 -14.67 -25.38
C ILE A 490 -28.44 -14.43 -25.88
N ASP A 491 -28.02 -13.18 -25.98
CA ASP A 491 -26.65 -12.84 -26.41
C ASP A 491 -25.59 -13.38 -25.45
N GLU A 492 -25.86 -13.29 -24.14
CA GLU A 492 -25.00 -13.82 -23.08
C GLU A 492 -24.96 -15.37 -23.12
N LEU A 493 -26.10 -16.04 -23.22
CA LEU A 493 -26.18 -17.50 -23.35
C LEU A 493 -25.55 -18.03 -24.64
N HIS A 494 -25.76 -17.36 -25.77
CA HIS A 494 -25.14 -17.72 -27.05
C HIS A 494 -23.62 -17.63 -26.96
N THR A 495 -23.11 -16.54 -26.37
CA THR A 495 -21.67 -16.33 -26.16
C THR A 495 -21.10 -17.44 -25.27
N LEU A 496 -21.73 -17.72 -24.13
CA LEU A 496 -21.29 -18.77 -23.20
C LEU A 496 -21.43 -20.18 -23.79
N PHE A 497 -22.48 -20.45 -24.58
CA PHE A 497 -22.67 -21.73 -25.24
C PHE A 497 -21.63 -21.97 -26.33
N ASN A 498 -21.25 -20.93 -27.09
CA ASN A 498 -20.27 -21.04 -28.16
C ASN A 498 -18.82 -20.88 -27.71
N ASP A 499 -18.57 -20.53 -26.45
CA ASP A 499 -17.23 -20.42 -25.91
C ASP A 499 -16.46 -21.75 -25.97
N GLN A 500 -15.41 -21.77 -26.81
CA GLN A 500 -14.48 -22.89 -26.98
C GLN A 500 -13.15 -22.68 -26.21
N SER A 501 -13.00 -21.57 -25.49
CA SER A 501 -11.77 -21.20 -24.79
C SER A 501 -11.36 -22.25 -23.74
N ASN A 502 -12.35 -22.95 -23.16
CA ASN A 502 -12.13 -23.91 -22.08
C ASN A 502 -12.58 -25.34 -22.45
N THR A 503 -11.61 -26.24 -22.68
CA THR A 503 -11.85 -27.66 -23.00
C THR A 503 -12.01 -28.56 -21.77
N ARG A 504 -11.83 -28.05 -20.54
CA ARG A 504 -11.88 -28.87 -19.31
C ARG A 504 -13.31 -28.88 -18.75
N LYS A 505 -13.93 -30.06 -18.70
CA LYS A 505 -15.24 -30.26 -18.07
C LYS A 505 -15.10 -30.71 -16.63
N ALA A 506 -16.03 -30.32 -15.78
CA ALA A 506 -16.17 -30.93 -14.47
C ALA A 506 -16.37 -32.46 -14.60
N LYS A 507 -15.83 -33.20 -13.64
CA LYS A 507 -15.95 -34.66 -13.57
C LYS A 507 -16.47 -35.06 -12.20
N SER A 508 -17.25 -36.14 -12.16
CA SER A 508 -17.68 -36.73 -10.88
C SER A 508 -16.44 -37.04 -10.04
N PHE A 509 -16.55 -36.77 -8.74
CA PHE A 509 -15.45 -36.88 -7.80
C PHE A 509 -15.12 -38.35 -7.51
N SER A 510 -14.10 -38.59 -6.68
CA SER A 510 -13.61 -39.94 -6.40
C SER A 510 -14.75 -40.88 -6.00
N SER A 511 -14.80 -42.08 -6.60
CA SER A 511 -15.75 -43.14 -6.24
C SER A 511 -15.52 -43.73 -4.84
N ILE A 512 -14.51 -43.23 -4.11
CA ILE A 512 -14.31 -43.50 -2.68
C ILE A 512 -15.25 -42.62 -1.83
N VAL A 513 -15.62 -41.45 -2.35
CA VAL A 513 -16.50 -40.48 -1.70
C VAL A 513 -17.91 -40.60 -2.26
N ASN A 514 -18.06 -40.47 -3.58
CA ASN A 514 -19.36 -40.61 -4.22
C ASN A 514 -19.84 -42.06 -4.14
N SER A 515 -21.02 -42.27 -3.56
CA SER A 515 -21.59 -43.58 -3.27
C SER A 515 -22.90 -43.81 -4.03
N GLU A 516 -23.74 -44.73 -3.56
CA GLU A 516 -25.11 -44.91 -4.07
C GLU A 516 -26.12 -43.95 -3.41
N ASN A 517 -25.67 -43.21 -2.40
CA ASN A 517 -26.43 -42.16 -1.72
C ASN A 517 -26.03 -40.79 -2.26
N SER A 518 -26.68 -39.73 -1.79
CA SER A 518 -26.33 -38.36 -2.19
C SER A 518 -25.20 -37.78 -1.34
N GLU A 519 -24.14 -37.31 -2.00
CA GLU A 519 -23.05 -36.55 -1.38
C GLU A 519 -23.10 -35.08 -1.81
N ILE A 520 -23.36 -34.20 -0.85
CA ILE A 520 -23.61 -32.77 -1.11
C ILE A 520 -22.80 -31.84 -0.22
N THR A 521 -22.74 -30.57 -0.60
CA THR A 521 -22.10 -29.48 0.14
C THR A 521 -20.62 -29.75 0.46
N PRO A 522 -19.77 -29.92 -0.57
CA PRO A 522 -18.34 -30.13 -0.36
C PRO A 522 -17.70 -28.87 0.25
N VAL A 523 -16.99 -29.06 1.36
CA VAL A 523 -16.26 -28.02 2.08
C VAL A 523 -14.78 -28.45 2.18
N PRO A 524 -13.90 -28.01 1.27
CA PRO A 524 -12.47 -28.29 1.37
C PRO A 524 -11.86 -27.48 2.52
N SER A 525 -10.91 -28.06 3.25
CA SER A 525 -10.08 -27.29 4.18
C SER A 525 -9.15 -26.35 3.42
N ALA A 526 -8.84 -25.18 3.99
CA ALA A 526 -8.01 -24.19 3.31
C ALA A 526 -6.59 -24.71 2.99
N ASN A 527 -6.05 -25.63 3.79
CA ASN A 527 -4.78 -26.31 3.52
C ASN A 527 -4.87 -27.46 2.50
N GLY A 528 -6.07 -27.77 1.98
CA GLY A 528 -6.31 -28.81 0.98
C GLY A 528 -6.13 -30.25 1.48
N LYS A 529 -5.97 -30.47 2.79
CA LYS A 529 -5.71 -31.80 3.39
C LYS A 529 -7.00 -32.57 3.71
N HIS A 530 -8.15 -31.90 3.81
CA HIS A 530 -9.44 -32.50 4.16
C HIS A 530 -10.54 -32.04 3.21
N LEU A 531 -11.52 -32.90 2.98
CA LEU A 531 -12.80 -32.54 2.38
C LEU A 531 -13.92 -33.02 3.30
N TYR A 532 -14.72 -32.05 3.76
CA TYR A 532 -15.94 -32.30 4.52
C TYR A 532 -17.13 -32.28 3.56
N TYR A 533 -18.15 -33.08 3.82
CA TYR A 533 -19.36 -33.08 3.02
C TYR A 533 -20.54 -33.66 3.80
N CYS A 534 -21.75 -33.44 3.31
CA CYS A 534 -22.97 -34.02 3.83
C CYS A 534 -23.30 -35.28 3.05
N LEU A 535 -23.58 -36.37 3.78
CA LEU A 535 -24.11 -37.61 3.22
C LEU A 535 -25.61 -37.70 3.52
N HIS A 536 -26.43 -37.65 2.48
CA HIS A 536 -27.88 -37.80 2.56
C HIS A 536 -28.27 -39.24 2.25
N LYS A 537 -28.84 -39.95 3.24
CA LYS A 537 -29.24 -41.37 3.08
C LYS A 537 -30.74 -41.51 2.94
N ASP A 538 -31.17 -42.10 1.84
CA ASP A 538 -32.59 -42.39 1.59
C ASP A 538 -32.96 -43.72 2.28
N SER A 539 -33.49 -43.63 3.51
CA SER A 539 -33.93 -44.78 4.32
C SER A 539 -35.34 -44.53 4.89
N GLU A 540 -35.91 -45.45 5.68
CA GLU A 540 -37.24 -45.26 6.31
C GLU A 540 -37.38 -43.94 7.11
N ARG A 541 -36.25 -43.32 7.46
CA ARG A 541 -36.13 -41.90 7.80
C ARG A 541 -34.95 -41.29 7.02
N VAL A 542 -35.17 -40.08 6.48
CA VAL A 542 -34.13 -39.26 5.85
C VAL A 542 -33.23 -38.69 6.95
N TYR A 543 -31.92 -38.88 6.83
CA TYR A 543 -30.92 -38.26 7.70
C TYR A 543 -29.77 -37.70 6.86
N GLU A 544 -29.26 -36.55 7.29
CA GLU A 544 -28.09 -35.87 6.74
C GLU A 544 -27.00 -35.86 7.80
N ASP A 545 -25.85 -36.43 7.47
CA ASP A 545 -24.71 -36.59 8.38
C ASP A 545 -23.47 -35.92 7.77
N ILE A 546 -22.64 -35.32 8.62
CA ILE A 546 -21.34 -34.76 8.24
C ILE A 546 -20.29 -35.89 8.16
N TYR A 547 -19.62 -35.98 7.02
CA TYR A 547 -18.49 -36.87 6.75
C TYR A 547 -17.23 -36.07 6.41
N ARG A 548 -16.08 -36.71 6.61
CA ARG A 548 -14.76 -36.20 6.22
C ARG A 548 -13.98 -37.27 5.47
N THR A 549 -13.31 -36.89 4.39
CA THR A 549 -12.22 -37.67 3.81
C THR A 549 -10.90 -36.90 3.92
N ASP A 550 -9.80 -37.64 4.06
CA ASP A 550 -8.45 -37.10 4.23
C ASP A 550 -7.63 -37.34 2.95
N LEU A 551 -6.84 -36.34 2.54
CA LEU A 551 -5.89 -36.46 1.43
C LEU A 551 -4.53 -36.89 1.97
N ILE A 552 -4.17 -38.16 1.77
CA ILE A 552 -2.89 -38.71 2.24
C ILE A 552 -2.06 -39.14 1.03
N ASN A 553 -0.84 -38.63 0.91
CA ASN A 553 0.08 -38.91 -0.20
C ASN A 553 -0.56 -38.68 -1.59
N GLY A 554 -1.41 -37.66 -1.72
CA GLY A 554 -2.10 -37.31 -2.96
C GLY A 554 -3.32 -38.18 -3.30
N ALA A 555 -3.76 -39.07 -2.41
CA ALA A 555 -4.94 -39.91 -2.58
C ALA A 555 -5.96 -39.70 -1.46
N TRP A 556 -7.23 -39.52 -1.84
CA TRP A 556 -8.34 -39.44 -0.90
C TRP A 556 -8.58 -40.80 -0.24
N GLN A 557 -8.79 -40.79 1.08
CA GLN A 557 -9.04 -41.98 1.88
C GLN A 557 -10.54 -42.28 1.98
N ALA A 558 -10.88 -43.46 2.51
CA ALA A 558 -12.27 -43.79 2.82
C ALA A 558 -12.85 -42.76 3.82
N PRO A 559 -14.05 -42.23 3.57
CA PRO A 559 -14.64 -41.20 4.41
C PRO A 559 -15.05 -41.73 5.78
N VAL A 560 -14.98 -40.87 6.79
CA VAL A 560 -15.36 -41.15 8.18
C VAL A 560 -16.44 -40.18 8.65
N PRO A 561 -17.48 -40.63 9.38
CA PRO A 561 -18.48 -39.74 9.96
C PRO A 561 -17.89 -38.92 11.10
N ILE A 562 -18.27 -37.65 11.20
CA ILE A 562 -17.92 -36.80 12.35
C ILE A 562 -18.98 -37.00 13.43
N SER A 563 -18.81 -38.09 14.18
CA SER A 563 -19.82 -38.59 15.12
C SER A 563 -20.14 -37.60 16.25
N GLU A 564 -19.22 -36.69 16.55
CA GLU A 564 -19.39 -35.64 17.55
C GLU A 564 -20.38 -34.55 17.11
N LEU A 565 -20.55 -34.35 15.81
CA LEU A 565 -21.43 -33.32 15.24
C LEU A 565 -22.77 -33.90 14.72
N ASN A 566 -22.83 -35.21 14.48
CA ASN A 566 -24.01 -35.87 13.93
C ASN A 566 -24.95 -36.32 15.04
N THR A 567 -26.25 -36.03 14.91
CA THR A 567 -27.28 -36.52 15.82
C THR A 567 -28.21 -37.51 15.13
N SER A 568 -28.98 -38.25 15.94
CA SER A 568 -29.86 -39.32 15.43
C SER A 568 -31.22 -38.86 14.90
N LEU A 569 -31.54 -37.56 14.97
CA LEU A 569 -32.90 -37.04 14.73
C LEU A 569 -32.95 -35.75 13.92
N LYS A 570 -31.80 -35.18 13.55
CA LYS A 570 -31.73 -33.91 12.83
C LYS A 570 -31.02 -34.10 11.50
N ASN A 571 -30.93 -33.01 10.75
CA ASN A 571 -30.21 -32.94 9.49
C ASN A 571 -29.01 -32.02 9.67
N GLU A 572 -27.81 -32.57 9.52
CA GLU A 572 -26.55 -31.89 9.73
C GLU A 572 -25.70 -31.88 8.46
N ALA A 573 -25.26 -30.68 8.07
CA ALA A 573 -24.38 -30.50 6.91
C ALA A 573 -23.24 -29.52 7.26
N PRO A 574 -22.00 -29.75 6.77
CA PRO A 574 -20.94 -28.77 6.91
C PRO A 574 -21.24 -27.60 5.96
N LEU A 575 -21.18 -26.36 6.45
CA LEU A 575 -21.35 -25.16 5.62
C LEU A 575 -20.00 -24.50 5.33
N ASN A 576 -19.15 -24.42 6.34
CA ASN A 576 -17.81 -23.87 6.24
C ASN A 576 -16.89 -24.40 7.35
N ILE A 577 -15.61 -24.58 7.01
CA ILE A 577 -14.52 -24.76 7.96
C ILE A 577 -13.67 -23.49 7.92
N SER A 578 -13.32 -22.94 9.08
CA SER A 578 -12.41 -21.80 9.16
C SER A 578 -11.06 -22.12 8.50
N SER A 579 -10.37 -21.11 7.99
CA SER A 579 -9.08 -21.32 7.29
C SER A 579 -8.04 -22.04 8.16
N ASP A 580 -8.07 -21.78 9.47
CA ASP A 580 -7.22 -22.44 10.47
C ASP A 580 -7.66 -23.87 10.85
N GLY A 581 -8.83 -24.32 10.41
CA GLY A 581 -9.38 -25.64 10.70
C GLY A 581 -9.92 -25.85 12.11
N THR A 582 -10.14 -24.77 12.88
CA THR A 582 -10.53 -24.82 14.30
C THR A 582 -12.03 -24.58 14.56
N GLU A 583 -12.78 -24.04 13.61
CA GLU A 583 -14.21 -23.73 13.74
C GLU A 583 -14.99 -24.29 12.56
N MET A 584 -16.03 -25.08 12.84
CA MET A 584 -16.96 -25.62 11.86
C MET A 584 -18.26 -24.87 11.95
N ILE A 585 -18.63 -24.16 10.89
CA ILE A 585 -20.00 -23.66 10.72
C ILE A 585 -20.80 -24.75 10.03
N MET A 586 -21.93 -25.10 10.62
CA MET A 586 -22.77 -26.21 10.18
C MET A 586 -24.24 -25.82 10.14
N PHE A 587 -24.97 -26.50 9.27
CA PHE A 587 -26.42 -26.48 9.23
C PHE A 587 -26.95 -27.50 10.24
N ASN A 588 -27.99 -27.13 10.96
CA ASN A 588 -28.70 -28.01 11.88
C ASN A 588 -30.22 -27.73 11.77
N SER A 589 -30.91 -28.50 10.92
CA SER A 589 -32.37 -28.43 10.72
C SER A 589 -32.95 -27.00 10.56
N GLY A 590 -32.34 -26.17 9.72
CA GLY A 590 -32.81 -24.80 9.42
C GLY A 590 -32.06 -23.68 10.15
N SER A 591 -31.18 -24.04 11.09
CA SER A 591 -30.36 -23.11 11.87
C SER A 591 -28.88 -23.25 11.53
N ILE A 592 -28.19 -22.12 11.43
CA ILE A 592 -26.74 -22.04 11.33
C ILE A 592 -26.14 -22.11 12.74
N GLN A 593 -25.21 -23.04 12.94
CA GLN A 593 -24.52 -23.28 14.19
C GLN A 593 -23.00 -23.28 13.99
N VAL A 594 -22.26 -23.08 15.08
CA VAL A 594 -20.80 -23.19 15.12
C VAL A 594 -20.37 -24.23 16.16
N SER A 595 -19.44 -25.10 15.78
CA SER A 595 -18.70 -25.96 16.70
C SER A 595 -17.22 -25.60 16.67
N LYS A 596 -16.59 -25.57 17.84
CA LYS A 596 -15.16 -25.27 17.99
C LYS A 596 -14.39 -26.54 18.31
N LYS A 597 -13.23 -26.70 17.69
CA LYS A 597 -12.33 -27.82 17.94
C LYS A 597 -11.74 -27.72 19.34
N THR A 598 -11.60 -28.86 19.99
CA THR A 598 -11.00 -29.04 21.32
C THR A 598 -9.88 -30.07 21.25
N THR A 599 -9.14 -30.25 22.34
CA THR A 599 -8.12 -31.32 22.45
C THR A 599 -8.70 -32.73 22.29
N ALA A 600 -10.01 -32.90 22.48
CA ALA A 600 -10.70 -34.19 22.39
C ALA A 600 -11.43 -34.43 21.05
N GLY A 601 -11.44 -33.44 20.14
CA GLY A 601 -12.24 -33.46 18.92
C GLY A 601 -13.15 -32.24 18.81
N TRP A 602 -14.20 -32.31 17.98
CA TRP A 602 -15.19 -31.23 17.86
C TRP A 602 -16.01 -31.09 19.15
N GLY A 603 -16.24 -29.85 19.60
CA GLY A 603 -17.11 -29.54 20.72
C GLY A 603 -18.60 -29.59 20.34
N GLU A 604 -19.46 -29.35 21.33
CA GLU A 604 -20.89 -29.14 21.10
C GLU A 604 -21.13 -27.93 20.18
N SER A 605 -22.12 -28.01 19.30
CA SER A 605 -22.47 -26.92 18.39
C SER A 605 -23.47 -25.97 19.05
N GLU A 606 -23.26 -24.67 18.84
CA GLU A 606 -24.11 -23.60 19.36
C GLU A 606 -24.71 -22.78 18.20
N ALA A 607 -25.96 -22.34 18.34
CA ALA A 607 -26.59 -21.48 17.34
C ALA A 607 -25.91 -20.11 17.29
N ILE A 608 -25.75 -19.56 16.08
CA ILE A 608 -25.35 -18.17 15.89
C ILE A 608 -26.64 -17.34 15.77
N ASP A 609 -27.18 -16.89 16.90
CA ASP A 609 -28.52 -16.31 16.98
C ASP A 609 -28.68 -15.08 16.06
N GLU A 610 -27.63 -14.26 15.92
CA GLU A 610 -27.63 -13.03 15.15
C GLU A 610 -27.87 -13.22 13.64
N ILE A 611 -27.54 -14.39 13.09
CA ILE A 611 -27.69 -14.70 11.65
C ILE A 611 -28.81 -15.70 11.36
N ASN A 612 -29.49 -16.20 12.40
CA ASN A 612 -30.67 -17.07 12.26
C ASN A 612 -31.94 -16.22 12.18
N ILE A 613 -32.06 -15.43 11.12
CA ILE A 613 -33.05 -14.34 10.99
C ILE A 613 -34.42 -14.77 10.43
N SER A 614 -34.55 -16.02 9.96
CA SER A 614 -35.79 -16.58 9.43
C SER A 614 -36.01 -18.03 9.85
N ASP A 615 -37.05 -18.67 9.32
CA ASP A 615 -37.34 -20.10 9.51
C ASP A 615 -36.33 -21.02 8.81
N TRP A 616 -35.56 -20.50 7.85
CA TRP A 616 -34.52 -21.25 7.15
C TRP A 616 -33.29 -20.41 6.87
N ASN A 617 -32.16 -20.81 7.45
CA ASN A 617 -30.86 -20.17 7.28
C ASN A 617 -29.82 -21.26 7.00
N ALA A 618 -28.99 -21.07 5.99
CA ALA A 618 -27.99 -22.06 5.60
C ALA A 618 -26.84 -21.43 4.81
N ASP A 619 -26.01 -22.30 4.22
CA ASP A 619 -25.00 -21.94 3.23
C ASP A 619 -23.94 -20.93 3.73
N ALA A 620 -23.80 -20.81 5.06
CA ALA A 620 -22.95 -19.82 5.70
C ALA A 620 -21.45 -20.09 5.49
N GLN A 621 -20.71 -18.99 5.33
CA GLN A 621 -19.26 -18.97 5.25
C GLN A 621 -18.71 -17.87 6.15
N MET A 622 -17.80 -18.24 7.07
CA MET A 622 -16.90 -17.27 7.69
C MET A 622 -15.76 -16.99 6.74
N VAL A 623 -15.56 -15.72 6.39
CA VAL A 623 -14.48 -15.30 5.50
C VAL A 623 -13.11 -15.57 6.15
N SER A 624 -12.04 -15.66 5.36
CA SER A 624 -10.72 -16.10 5.86
C SER A 624 -10.13 -15.18 6.94
N THR A 625 -10.50 -13.90 6.95
CA THR A 625 -10.12 -12.92 7.98
C THR A 625 -10.95 -13.00 9.26
N LYS A 626 -12.06 -13.76 9.25
CA LYS A 626 -13.08 -13.86 10.31
C LYS A 626 -13.81 -12.56 10.64
N GLU A 627 -13.67 -11.51 9.83
CA GLU A 627 -14.35 -10.21 10.01
C GLU A 627 -15.83 -10.22 9.58
N ALA A 628 -16.27 -11.26 8.85
CA ALA A 628 -17.62 -11.35 8.33
C ALA A 628 -18.09 -12.80 8.15
N ILE A 629 -19.41 -12.98 8.25
CA ILE A 629 -20.10 -14.21 7.92
C ILE A 629 -21.10 -13.89 6.80
N ILE A 630 -20.94 -14.55 5.66
CA ILE A 630 -21.86 -14.46 4.52
C ILE A 630 -22.75 -15.70 4.56
N PHE A 631 -24.06 -15.55 4.38
CA PHE A 631 -25.00 -16.67 4.49
C PHE A 631 -26.24 -16.46 3.63
N ALA A 632 -27.04 -17.52 3.46
CA ALA A 632 -28.33 -17.45 2.79
C ALA A 632 -29.48 -17.60 3.79
N SER A 633 -30.54 -16.81 3.60
CA SER A 633 -31.74 -16.87 4.44
C SER A 633 -33.00 -16.73 3.60
N ARG A 634 -34.08 -17.42 4.00
CA ARG A 634 -35.38 -17.36 3.31
C ARG A 634 -36.24 -16.23 3.88
N ILE A 635 -36.64 -15.27 3.04
CA ILE A 635 -37.52 -14.17 3.41
C ILE A 635 -38.66 -14.09 2.39
N ASN A 636 -39.90 -14.37 2.81
CA ASN A 636 -41.10 -14.33 1.96
C ASN A 636 -40.99 -15.20 0.67
N GLU A 637 -40.57 -16.45 0.82
CA GLU A 637 -40.29 -17.45 -0.25
C GLU A 637 -38.97 -17.24 -1.01
N ASP A 638 -38.47 -16.00 -1.13
CA ASP A 638 -37.17 -15.72 -1.75
C ASP A 638 -36.02 -16.17 -0.84
N ILE A 639 -34.92 -16.65 -1.42
CA ILE A 639 -33.70 -16.96 -0.67
C ILE A 639 -32.62 -15.99 -1.10
N ASN A 640 -32.18 -15.13 -0.20
CA ASN A 640 -31.20 -14.09 -0.50
C ASN A 640 -29.93 -14.25 0.32
N LEU A 641 -28.84 -13.65 -0.18
CA LEU A 641 -27.55 -13.56 0.48
C LEU A 641 -27.52 -12.37 1.44
N PHE A 642 -27.03 -12.64 2.64
CA PHE A 642 -26.81 -11.68 3.71
C PHE A 642 -25.37 -11.75 4.20
N VAL A 643 -24.92 -10.66 4.80
CA VAL A 643 -23.61 -10.55 5.43
C VAL A 643 -23.76 -9.93 6.81
N ALA A 644 -23.15 -10.54 7.81
CA ALA A 644 -23.03 -9.98 9.16
C ALA A 644 -21.54 -9.74 9.46
N LEU A 645 -21.21 -8.57 9.97
CA LEU A 645 -19.84 -8.21 10.34
C LEU A 645 -19.55 -8.68 11.75
N LYS A 646 -18.31 -9.06 12.01
CA LYS A 646 -17.83 -9.53 13.31
C LYS A 646 -16.67 -8.64 13.75
N ASP A 647 -16.83 -8.01 14.91
CA ASP A 647 -15.76 -7.17 15.48
C ASP A 647 -14.66 -8.02 16.16
N HIS A 648 -13.60 -7.35 16.62
CA HIS A 648 -12.48 -8.01 17.30
C HIS A 648 -12.84 -8.64 18.67
N ASN A 649 -13.99 -8.27 19.25
CA ASN A 649 -14.53 -8.89 20.46
C ASN A 649 -15.39 -10.12 20.15
N GLY A 650 -15.60 -10.40 18.86
CA GLY A 650 -16.45 -11.47 18.37
C GLY A 650 -17.93 -11.14 18.35
N ILE A 651 -18.31 -9.87 18.53
CA ILE A 651 -19.69 -9.41 18.44
C ILE A 651 -20.09 -9.38 16.97
N ILE A 652 -21.21 -10.04 16.66
CA ILE A 652 -21.77 -10.10 15.32
C ILE A 652 -22.82 -8.99 15.16
N SER A 653 -22.73 -8.23 14.07
CA SER A 653 -23.66 -7.16 13.74
C SER A 653 -25.00 -7.73 13.26
N GLU A 654 -26.04 -6.87 13.22
CA GLU A 654 -27.26 -7.23 12.49
C GLU A 654 -26.93 -7.54 11.02
N PRO A 655 -27.52 -8.59 10.42
CA PRO A 655 -27.25 -8.95 9.04
C PRO A 655 -27.74 -7.90 8.03
N MET A 656 -26.89 -7.63 7.04
CA MET A 656 -27.18 -6.76 5.91
C MET A 656 -27.49 -7.59 4.66
N ASN A 657 -28.55 -7.24 3.93
CA ASN A 657 -28.81 -7.79 2.60
C ASN A 657 -27.69 -7.33 1.64
N MET A 658 -27.09 -8.26 0.88
CA MET A 658 -25.93 -7.97 0.04
C MET A 658 -26.23 -7.16 -1.24
N GLY A 659 -27.48 -6.70 -1.41
CA GLY A 659 -27.89 -5.76 -2.44
C GLY A 659 -28.45 -6.42 -3.70
N ALA A 660 -29.21 -5.64 -4.48
CA ALA A 660 -29.95 -6.10 -5.65
C ALA A 660 -29.08 -6.50 -6.87
N VAL A 661 -27.76 -6.27 -6.79
CA VAL A 661 -26.82 -6.79 -7.81
C VAL A 661 -26.65 -8.29 -7.66
N LEU A 662 -26.61 -8.78 -6.42
CA LEU A 662 -26.50 -10.21 -6.13
C LEU A 662 -27.87 -10.84 -5.91
N ASN A 663 -28.73 -10.19 -5.12
CA ASN A 663 -30.03 -10.76 -4.74
C ASN A 663 -31.11 -10.42 -5.77
N THR A 664 -31.87 -11.44 -6.17
CA THR A 664 -32.99 -11.34 -7.11
C THR A 664 -34.28 -11.81 -6.42
N THR A 665 -35.35 -11.97 -7.19
CA THR A 665 -36.59 -12.66 -6.73
C THR A 665 -36.47 -14.18 -6.82
N GLY A 666 -35.26 -14.69 -7.05
CA GLY A 666 -34.94 -16.10 -7.11
C GLY A 666 -34.28 -16.62 -5.83
N THR A 667 -33.60 -17.74 -5.97
CA THR A 667 -32.82 -18.42 -4.96
C THR A 667 -31.34 -18.11 -5.17
N GLU A 668 -30.78 -17.21 -4.36
CA GLU A 668 -29.34 -17.04 -4.25
C GLU A 668 -28.79 -17.76 -3.02
N ARG A 669 -27.89 -18.72 -3.25
CA ARG A 669 -27.38 -19.61 -2.20
C ARG A 669 -25.92 -19.99 -2.36
N SER A 670 -25.42 -20.70 -1.36
CA SER A 670 -24.07 -21.25 -1.32
C SER A 670 -22.95 -20.24 -1.58
N PRO A 671 -22.95 -19.04 -0.94
CA PRO A 671 -21.89 -18.07 -1.11
C PRO A 671 -20.52 -18.65 -0.71
N PHE A 672 -19.51 -18.26 -1.47
CA PHE A 672 -18.12 -18.56 -1.22
C PHE A 672 -17.25 -17.39 -1.67
N LEU A 673 -16.86 -16.54 -0.73
CA LEU A 673 -15.81 -15.56 -0.93
C LEU A 673 -14.45 -16.27 -0.84
N HIS A 674 -13.69 -16.25 -1.93
CA HIS A 674 -12.34 -16.79 -1.95
C HIS A 674 -11.44 -15.99 -0.97
N PRO A 675 -10.39 -16.60 -0.38
CA PRO A 675 -9.45 -15.90 0.49
C PRO A 675 -8.68 -14.71 -0.14
N ASP A 676 -8.92 -14.41 -1.41
CA ASP A 676 -8.47 -13.16 -2.05
C ASP A 676 -9.29 -11.94 -1.59
N MET A 677 -10.37 -12.17 -0.82
CA MET A 677 -11.32 -11.19 -0.30
C MET A 677 -12.06 -10.39 -1.38
N LYS A 678 -12.00 -10.84 -2.64
CA LYS A 678 -12.57 -10.16 -3.80
C LYS A 678 -13.54 -11.02 -4.59
N SER A 679 -13.26 -12.30 -4.76
CA SER A 679 -14.02 -13.18 -5.66
C SER A 679 -15.11 -13.93 -4.91
N LEU A 680 -16.37 -13.50 -5.06
CA LEU A 680 -17.53 -14.17 -4.50
C LEU A 680 -18.17 -15.10 -5.53
N TYR A 681 -18.20 -16.39 -5.21
CA TYR A 681 -18.91 -17.40 -5.97
C TYR A 681 -20.23 -17.73 -5.28
N PHE A 682 -21.31 -17.87 -6.02
CA PHE A 682 -22.62 -18.21 -5.47
C PHE A 682 -23.46 -18.90 -6.54
N SER A 683 -24.50 -19.61 -6.11
CA SER A 683 -25.45 -20.21 -7.04
C SER A 683 -26.74 -19.42 -7.08
N SER A 684 -27.29 -19.23 -8.28
CA SER A 684 -28.55 -18.53 -8.47
C SER A 684 -29.41 -19.19 -9.54
N ASP A 685 -30.71 -19.22 -9.32
CA ASP A 685 -31.71 -19.48 -10.35
C ASP A 685 -32.30 -18.18 -10.93
N GLY A 686 -31.88 -17.00 -10.46
CA GLY A 686 -32.46 -15.69 -10.74
C GLY A 686 -31.69 -14.78 -11.74
N HIS A 687 -30.45 -15.14 -12.09
CA HIS A 687 -29.54 -14.27 -12.88
C HIS A 687 -29.42 -14.59 -14.37
N GLY A 688 -29.99 -15.68 -14.85
CA GLY A 688 -29.58 -16.28 -16.12
C GLY A 688 -29.13 -17.72 -15.92
N GLY A 689 -29.03 -18.52 -16.97
CA GLY A 689 -28.28 -19.76 -16.85
C GLY A 689 -28.59 -20.87 -17.83
N PHE A 690 -27.83 -21.94 -17.68
CA PHE A 690 -27.95 -23.20 -18.39
C PHE A 690 -28.93 -24.15 -17.72
N GLY A 691 -29.11 -24.05 -16.40
CA GLY A 691 -29.83 -25.02 -15.56
C GLY A 691 -30.68 -24.37 -14.47
N GLY A 692 -31.28 -25.20 -13.63
CA GLY A 692 -32.10 -24.76 -12.50
C GLY A 692 -31.34 -23.77 -11.62
N ARG A 693 -30.19 -24.16 -11.05
CA ARG A 693 -29.31 -23.23 -10.33
C ARG A 693 -27.92 -23.28 -10.93
N ASP A 694 -27.41 -22.11 -11.30
CA ASP A 694 -26.11 -21.95 -11.93
C ASP A 694 -25.12 -21.27 -11.00
N VAL A 695 -23.85 -21.62 -11.11
CA VAL A 695 -22.74 -20.96 -10.42
C VAL A 695 -22.36 -19.67 -11.14
N PHE A 696 -22.29 -18.59 -10.38
CA PHE A 696 -21.86 -17.26 -10.79
C PHE A 696 -20.64 -16.82 -9.98
N VAL A 697 -19.86 -15.90 -10.55
CA VAL A 697 -18.83 -15.14 -9.85
C VAL A 697 -19.12 -13.64 -9.92
N SER A 698 -18.93 -12.94 -8.81
CA SER A 698 -18.90 -11.48 -8.74
C SER A 698 -17.65 -11.00 -8.02
N LYS A 699 -17.18 -9.81 -8.38
CA LYS A 699 -16.01 -9.16 -7.78
C LYS A 699 -16.47 -8.08 -6.81
N ARG A 700 -15.92 -8.12 -5.60
CA ARG A 700 -16.05 -7.04 -4.62
C ARG A 700 -15.32 -5.80 -5.16
N LEU A 701 -16.02 -4.67 -5.22
CA LEU A 701 -15.50 -3.45 -5.86
C LEU A 701 -14.66 -2.59 -4.90
N HIS A 702 -14.90 -2.69 -3.60
CA HIS A 702 -14.18 -1.96 -2.56
C HIS A 702 -14.06 -2.80 -1.27
N ASP A 703 -12.87 -2.81 -0.66
CA ASP A 703 -12.55 -3.61 0.54
C ASP A 703 -13.40 -3.26 1.77
N SER A 704 -13.91 -2.03 1.84
CA SER A 704 -14.79 -1.57 2.93
C SER A 704 -16.28 -1.73 2.64
N CYS A 705 -16.66 -2.11 1.42
CA CYS A 705 -18.06 -2.19 1.01
C CYS A 705 -18.52 -3.64 0.81
N TRP A 706 -19.52 -4.07 1.56
CA TRP A 706 -20.08 -5.42 1.49
C TRP A 706 -21.34 -5.55 0.61
N THR A 707 -21.77 -4.45 0.00
CA THR A 707 -22.89 -4.39 -0.97
C THR A 707 -22.45 -3.91 -2.36
N CYS A 708 -21.17 -3.58 -2.54
CA CYS A 708 -20.60 -3.10 -3.80
C CYS A 708 -19.99 -4.26 -4.59
N TRP A 709 -20.80 -4.87 -5.44
CA TRP A 709 -20.44 -6.03 -6.24
C TRP A 709 -20.49 -5.70 -7.73
N SER A 710 -19.61 -6.33 -8.52
CA SER A 710 -19.76 -6.31 -9.97
C SER A 710 -21.01 -7.08 -10.40
N LYS A 711 -21.49 -6.85 -11.62
CA LYS A 711 -22.52 -7.73 -12.22
C LYS A 711 -22.03 -9.20 -12.12
N PRO A 712 -22.88 -10.15 -11.68
CA PRO A 712 -22.54 -11.56 -11.69
C PRO A 712 -22.21 -12.05 -13.10
N VAL A 713 -21.20 -12.91 -13.21
CA VAL A 713 -20.76 -13.56 -14.44
C VAL A 713 -20.98 -15.07 -14.29
N ASN A 714 -21.74 -15.67 -15.20
CA ASN A 714 -22.01 -17.10 -15.20
C ASN A 714 -20.71 -17.89 -15.50
N MET A 715 -20.44 -18.94 -14.73
CA MET A 715 -19.19 -19.72 -14.82
C MET A 715 -19.11 -20.67 -16.04
N GLY A 716 -20.14 -20.70 -16.88
CA GLY A 716 -20.14 -21.41 -18.16
C GLY A 716 -20.52 -22.90 -18.06
N LYS A 717 -20.88 -23.48 -19.20
CA LYS A 717 -21.38 -24.87 -19.34
C LYS A 717 -20.42 -25.99 -18.95
N GLN A 718 -19.14 -25.66 -18.68
CA GLN A 718 -18.16 -26.62 -18.19
C GLN A 718 -18.38 -26.95 -16.70
N ILE A 719 -18.97 -25.99 -15.98
CA ILE A 719 -19.33 -26.07 -14.57
C ILE A 719 -20.84 -26.26 -14.46
N ASN A 720 -21.60 -25.32 -15.06
CA ASN A 720 -23.05 -25.29 -14.99
C ASN A 720 -23.68 -26.34 -15.90
N SER A 721 -24.65 -27.05 -15.35
CA SER A 721 -25.44 -28.09 -15.99
C SER A 721 -26.82 -27.55 -16.35
N ILE A 722 -27.71 -28.45 -16.73
CA ILE A 722 -29.12 -28.16 -16.97
C ILE A 722 -29.97 -28.36 -15.70
N ALA A 723 -29.40 -28.91 -14.64
CA ALA A 723 -30.08 -29.15 -13.36
C ALA A 723 -29.57 -28.12 -12.32
N HIS A 724 -29.47 -28.51 -11.05
CA HIS A 724 -28.89 -27.67 -10.01
C HIS A 724 -27.40 -27.95 -9.83
N ASP A 725 -26.58 -26.89 -9.91
CA ASP A 725 -25.17 -26.85 -9.56
C ASP A 725 -24.97 -25.85 -8.39
N TRP A 726 -24.49 -26.34 -7.25
CA TRP A 726 -24.35 -25.51 -6.05
C TRP A 726 -23.20 -25.89 -5.14
N GLY A 727 -22.93 -25.06 -4.13
CA GLY A 727 -21.84 -25.31 -3.20
C GLY A 727 -20.46 -25.18 -3.84
N PHE A 728 -20.28 -24.27 -4.80
CA PHE A 728 -19.00 -24.09 -5.50
C PHE A 728 -17.93 -23.51 -4.56
N LYS A 729 -16.97 -24.34 -4.18
CA LYS A 729 -15.84 -23.97 -3.31
C LYS A 729 -14.52 -24.17 -4.04
N ILE A 730 -13.65 -23.18 -4.02
CA ILE A 730 -12.34 -23.21 -4.69
C ILE A 730 -11.24 -23.46 -3.65
N THR A 731 -10.22 -24.23 -4.03
CA THR A 731 -9.01 -24.42 -3.23
C THR A 731 -8.25 -23.09 -3.08
N THR A 732 -7.53 -22.93 -1.96
CA THR A 732 -6.79 -21.69 -1.64
C THR A 732 -5.80 -21.25 -2.72
N ASP A 733 -5.25 -22.19 -3.50
CA ASP A 733 -4.36 -21.90 -4.62
C ASP A 733 -5.09 -21.47 -5.90
N GLY A 734 -6.42 -21.39 -5.88
CA GLY A 734 -7.27 -21.04 -7.00
C GLY A 734 -7.35 -22.10 -8.12
N GLN A 735 -6.72 -23.27 -7.96
CA GLN A 735 -6.54 -24.21 -9.08
C GLN A 735 -7.69 -25.19 -9.27
N LYS A 736 -8.35 -25.62 -8.19
CA LYS A 736 -9.44 -26.60 -8.25
C LYS A 736 -10.69 -26.08 -7.57
N ALA A 737 -11.84 -26.54 -8.05
CA ALA A 737 -13.11 -26.32 -7.38
C ALA A 737 -13.84 -27.63 -7.15
N TYR A 738 -14.62 -27.66 -6.07
CA TYR A 738 -15.55 -28.73 -5.69
C TYR A 738 -16.95 -28.15 -5.61
N PHE A 739 -17.95 -28.90 -6.06
CA PHE A 739 -19.34 -28.48 -6.01
C PHE A 739 -20.28 -29.69 -6.07
N SER A 740 -21.52 -29.49 -5.66
CA SER A 740 -22.59 -30.47 -5.79
C SER A 740 -23.32 -30.28 -7.09
N LYS A 741 -23.68 -31.40 -7.72
CA LYS A 741 -24.45 -31.41 -8.95
C LYS A 741 -25.51 -32.51 -8.89
N SER A 742 -26.73 -32.15 -9.25
CA SER A 742 -27.86 -33.08 -9.34
C SER A 742 -27.80 -33.88 -10.65
N GLY A 743 -28.17 -35.17 -10.57
CA GLY A 743 -28.21 -36.10 -11.71
C GLY A 743 -29.40 -35.85 -12.64
N ASN A 744 -30.51 -35.32 -12.11
CA ASN A 744 -31.74 -35.01 -12.83
C ASN A 744 -32.35 -33.68 -12.34
N ASP A 745 -33.28 -33.13 -13.11
CA ASP A 745 -34.05 -31.91 -12.82
C ASP A 745 -35.40 -32.19 -12.12
N ASP A 746 -35.66 -33.44 -11.73
CA ASP A 746 -36.96 -33.90 -11.20
C ASP A 746 -37.14 -33.68 -9.69
N GLY A 747 -36.20 -32.98 -9.05
CA GLY A 747 -36.22 -32.70 -7.62
C GLY A 747 -35.90 -33.91 -6.73
N THR A 748 -35.39 -35.02 -7.29
CA THR A 748 -34.87 -36.14 -6.51
C THR A 748 -33.48 -35.80 -5.92
N TYR A 749 -33.24 -36.18 -4.66
CA TYR A 749 -31.91 -36.05 -4.02
C TYR A 749 -30.99 -37.17 -4.56
N ASP A 750 -30.62 -37.07 -5.84
CA ASP A 750 -29.55 -37.85 -6.48
C ASP A 750 -28.47 -36.85 -6.92
N ALA A 751 -27.60 -36.48 -5.98
CA ALA A 751 -26.58 -35.47 -6.17
C ALA A 751 -25.21 -35.99 -5.73
N ASP A 752 -24.22 -35.69 -6.57
CA ASP A 752 -22.84 -36.13 -6.45
C ASP A 752 -21.93 -34.92 -6.25
N ILE A 753 -20.77 -35.13 -5.63
CA ILE A 753 -19.69 -34.14 -5.65
C ILE A 753 -18.96 -34.21 -6.99
N TYR A 754 -18.67 -33.06 -7.58
CA TYR A 754 -17.87 -32.91 -8.78
C TYR A 754 -16.61 -32.10 -8.49
N GLU A 755 -15.55 -32.36 -9.25
CA GLU A 755 -14.33 -31.54 -9.24
C GLU A 755 -13.99 -31.01 -10.65
N ILE A 756 -13.41 -29.82 -10.69
CA ILE A 756 -12.88 -29.21 -11.91
C ILE A 756 -11.55 -28.52 -11.62
N THR A 757 -10.64 -28.55 -12.59
CA THR A 757 -9.43 -27.70 -12.56
C THR A 757 -9.71 -26.43 -13.35
N LEU A 758 -9.61 -25.29 -12.68
CA LEU A 758 -9.93 -23.99 -13.26
C LEU A 758 -8.87 -23.52 -14.26
N PRO A 759 -9.27 -23.04 -15.45
CA PRO A 759 -8.42 -22.26 -16.35
C PRO A 759 -7.91 -21.00 -15.66
N GLU A 760 -6.78 -20.47 -16.11
CA GLU A 760 -6.11 -19.31 -15.51
C GLU A 760 -7.00 -18.07 -15.48
N GLU A 761 -7.77 -17.84 -16.54
CA GLU A 761 -8.71 -16.74 -16.71
C GLU A 761 -9.94 -16.80 -15.76
N MET A 762 -10.25 -17.97 -15.21
CA MET A 762 -11.35 -18.17 -14.25
C MET A 762 -10.86 -18.25 -12.80
N ARG A 763 -9.55 -18.06 -12.55
CA ARG A 763 -9.00 -18.14 -11.20
C ARG A 763 -9.23 -16.84 -10.43
N PRO A 764 -9.40 -16.94 -9.10
CA PRO A 764 -9.34 -15.79 -8.22
C PRO A 764 -7.93 -15.15 -8.22
N ASP A 765 -7.81 -13.99 -7.58
CA ASP A 765 -6.50 -13.36 -7.39
C ASP A 765 -5.62 -14.26 -6.51
N LEU A 766 -4.30 -14.17 -6.71
CA LEU A 766 -3.34 -14.96 -5.95
C LEU A 766 -3.30 -14.55 -4.48
N VAL A 767 -3.12 -15.56 -3.62
CA VAL A 767 -2.91 -15.42 -2.19
C VAL A 767 -1.61 -16.13 -1.79
N ALA A 768 -1.12 -15.83 -0.59
CA ALA A 768 -0.06 -16.57 0.08
C ALA A 768 -0.61 -17.32 1.29
N THR A 769 0.07 -18.38 1.70
CA THR A 769 -0.26 -19.14 2.92
C THR A 769 0.91 -19.11 3.88
N VAL A 770 0.61 -19.00 5.17
CA VAL A 770 1.60 -19.19 6.25
C VAL A 770 1.08 -20.30 7.15
N GLU A 771 1.88 -21.35 7.34
CA GLU A 771 1.53 -22.49 8.18
C GLU A 771 2.72 -22.95 9.02
N GLY A 772 2.43 -23.63 10.12
CA GLY A 772 3.46 -24.14 11.03
C GLY A 772 2.87 -24.57 12.36
N TYR A 773 3.73 -24.79 13.34
CA TYR A 773 3.35 -25.17 14.70
C TYR A 773 3.75 -24.11 15.71
N VAL A 774 2.83 -23.77 16.61
CA VAL A 774 3.12 -22.96 17.79
C VAL A 774 3.44 -23.88 18.95
N LEU A 775 4.68 -23.81 19.41
CA LEU A 775 5.22 -24.66 20.46
C LEU A 775 5.75 -23.82 21.61
N ASP A 776 5.76 -24.36 22.82
CA ASP A 776 6.57 -23.80 23.90
C ASP A 776 8.05 -24.22 23.76
N ARG A 777 8.91 -23.63 24.59
CA ARG A 777 10.35 -23.98 24.66
C ARG A 777 10.65 -25.44 25.02
N TYR A 778 9.66 -26.22 25.46
CA TYR A 778 9.75 -27.64 25.78
C TYR A 778 9.12 -28.51 24.67
N SER A 779 8.89 -27.91 23.49
CA SER A 779 8.28 -28.53 22.31
C SER A 779 6.87 -29.08 22.57
N GLN A 780 6.13 -28.48 23.50
CA GLN A 780 4.72 -28.78 23.71
C GLN A 780 3.84 -27.85 22.85
N PRO A 781 2.78 -28.38 22.23
CA PRO A 781 1.88 -27.55 21.44
C PRO A 781 1.10 -26.57 22.31
N LEU A 782 0.88 -25.37 21.79
CA LEU A 782 0.14 -24.31 22.49
C LEU A 782 -1.19 -24.00 21.81
N LYS A 783 -2.21 -23.75 22.64
CA LYS A 783 -3.43 -23.07 22.22
C LYS A 783 -3.14 -21.57 22.19
N ALA A 784 -3.10 -20.99 21.00
CA ALA A 784 -2.74 -19.60 20.79
C ALA A 784 -3.63 -18.96 19.72
N LYS A 785 -3.68 -17.63 19.74
CA LYS A 785 -4.31 -16.79 18.71
C LYS A 785 -3.22 -16.24 17.80
N ILE A 786 -3.43 -16.27 16.50
CA ILE A 786 -2.57 -15.66 15.50
C ILE A 786 -3.33 -14.46 14.95
N ILE A 787 -2.73 -13.29 14.98
CA ILE A 787 -3.32 -12.04 14.49
C ILE A 787 -2.40 -11.50 13.41
N TRP A 788 -2.95 -11.08 12.28
CA TRP A 788 -2.18 -10.43 11.22
C TRP A 788 -2.72 -9.05 10.87
N GLU A 789 -1.80 -8.18 10.48
CA GLU A 789 -1.97 -6.75 10.31
C GLU A 789 -1.32 -6.28 9.01
N ASP A 790 -1.91 -5.23 8.43
CA ASP A 790 -1.30 -4.47 7.35
C ASP A 790 -0.32 -3.47 7.98
N LEU A 791 0.98 -3.70 7.79
CA LEU A 791 2.03 -2.89 8.43
C LEU A 791 2.10 -1.47 7.86
N GLU A 792 1.63 -1.25 6.63
CA GLU A 792 1.61 0.08 6.01
C GLU A 792 0.40 0.89 6.49
N ALA A 793 -0.76 0.23 6.66
CA ALA A 793 -1.99 0.86 7.18
C ALA A 793 -2.07 0.92 8.71
N ASN A 794 -1.22 0.16 9.42
CA ASN A 794 -1.29 -0.06 10.87
C ASN A 794 -2.68 -0.57 11.32
N GLU A 795 -3.23 -1.55 10.59
CA GLU A 795 -4.59 -2.06 10.78
C GLU A 795 -4.58 -3.59 10.96
N ILE A 796 -5.31 -4.10 11.95
CA ILE A 796 -5.54 -5.54 12.10
C ILE A 796 -6.49 -6.02 11.01
N ILE A 797 -6.06 -7.01 10.24
CA ILE A 797 -6.79 -7.52 9.07
C ILE A 797 -7.50 -8.84 9.38
N GLY A 798 -6.96 -9.68 10.26
CA GLY A 798 -7.64 -10.92 10.59
C GLY A 798 -6.98 -11.73 11.70
N GLU A 799 -7.65 -12.83 12.03
CA GLU A 799 -7.27 -13.71 13.12
C GLU A 799 -7.46 -15.20 12.80
N ALA A 800 -6.66 -16.02 13.47
CA ALA A 800 -6.72 -17.48 13.44
C ALA A 800 -6.41 -18.04 14.83
N ASN A 801 -6.75 -19.31 15.05
CA ASN A 801 -6.36 -20.06 16.24
C ASN A 801 -5.49 -21.25 15.86
N THR A 802 -4.64 -21.68 16.78
CA THR A 802 -3.96 -22.97 16.64
C THR A 802 -4.93 -24.13 16.87
N ASP A 803 -4.69 -25.26 16.21
CA ASP A 803 -5.33 -26.52 16.53
C ASP A 803 -4.94 -26.89 17.98
N PRO A 804 -5.91 -26.98 18.91
CA PRO A 804 -5.62 -27.16 20.33
C PRO A 804 -4.96 -28.51 20.64
N SER A 805 -5.02 -29.49 19.74
CA SER A 805 -4.44 -30.82 19.95
C SER A 805 -2.94 -30.89 19.61
N ASN A 806 -2.46 -30.04 18.69
CA ASN A 806 -1.11 -30.16 18.14
C ASN A 806 -0.40 -28.82 17.86
N GLY A 807 -1.05 -27.68 18.09
CA GLY A 807 -0.45 -26.34 17.93
C GLY A 807 -0.34 -25.86 16.48
N HIS A 808 -0.84 -26.62 15.50
CA HIS A 808 -0.77 -26.25 14.09
C HIS A 808 -1.62 -25.01 13.80
N TYR A 809 -1.12 -24.07 13.01
CA TYR A 809 -1.87 -22.92 12.51
C TYR A 809 -1.78 -22.83 10.98
N PHE A 810 -2.76 -22.17 10.38
CA PHE A 810 -2.80 -21.91 8.94
C PHE A 810 -3.52 -20.58 8.68
N ILE A 811 -2.82 -19.62 8.08
CA ILE A 811 -3.38 -18.33 7.68
C ILE A 811 -3.23 -18.13 6.17
N VAL A 812 -4.15 -17.35 5.60
CA VAL A 812 -4.15 -17.01 4.17
C VAL A 812 -4.14 -15.50 4.02
N LEU A 813 -3.22 -15.00 3.19
CA LEU A 813 -2.95 -13.58 3.03
C LEU A 813 -3.16 -13.19 1.55
N PRO A 814 -4.08 -12.25 1.23
CA PRO A 814 -4.14 -11.63 -0.09
C PRO A 814 -2.79 -11.05 -0.53
N THR A 815 -2.53 -10.99 -1.83
CA THR A 815 -1.34 -10.28 -2.35
C THR A 815 -1.51 -8.76 -2.27
N SER A 816 -0.48 -7.98 -2.60
CA SER A 816 -0.43 -6.50 -2.68
C SER A 816 -0.14 -5.70 -1.40
N LYS A 817 0.02 -6.36 -0.24
CA LYS A 817 0.29 -5.70 1.05
C LYS A 817 1.56 -6.23 1.73
N MET A 818 2.09 -5.46 2.68
CA MET A 818 3.13 -5.93 3.61
C MET A 818 2.47 -6.34 4.92
N TYR A 819 2.48 -7.63 5.21
CA TYR A 819 1.81 -8.16 6.40
C TYR A 819 2.79 -8.34 7.55
N GLY A 820 2.34 -7.97 8.74
CA GLY A 820 2.87 -8.45 10.01
C GLY A 820 1.91 -9.49 10.56
N TYR A 821 2.40 -10.46 11.31
CA TYR A 821 1.57 -11.33 12.12
C TYR A 821 2.26 -11.63 13.44
N PHE A 822 1.49 -11.85 14.49
CA PHE A 822 2.01 -12.21 15.79
C PHE A 822 1.16 -13.29 16.45
N VAL A 823 1.81 -14.08 17.29
CA VAL A 823 1.19 -15.14 18.07
C VAL A 823 0.98 -14.64 19.49
N ASP A 824 -0.27 -14.67 19.94
CA ASP A 824 -0.69 -14.27 21.27
C ASP A 824 -1.17 -15.49 22.07
N SER A 825 -0.67 -15.62 23.30
CA SER A 825 -1.01 -16.69 24.22
C SER A 825 -0.78 -16.22 25.65
N GLU A 826 -1.73 -16.50 26.54
CA GLU A 826 -1.72 -16.04 27.93
C GLU A 826 -0.41 -16.39 28.66
N GLY A 827 0.28 -15.37 29.18
CA GLY A 827 1.52 -15.51 29.94
C GLY A 827 2.79 -15.73 29.11
N TYR A 828 2.67 -15.78 27.78
CA TYR A 828 3.81 -15.84 26.86
C TYR A 828 4.10 -14.46 26.26
N TYR A 829 5.36 -14.22 25.89
CA TYR A 829 5.71 -13.04 25.10
C TYR A 829 5.19 -13.20 23.66
N PRO A 830 4.47 -12.20 23.10
CA PRO A 830 4.00 -12.25 21.72
C PRO A 830 5.16 -12.30 20.73
N VAL A 831 5.19 -13.34 19.87
CA VAL A 831 6.24 -13.48 18.86
C VAL A 831 5.68 -13.07 17.50
N SER A 832 6.31 -12.06 16.90
CA SER A 832 5.90 -11.49 15.60
C SER A 832 6.76 -12.00 14.45
N ALA A 833 6.25 -11.91 13.22
CA ALA A 833 6.95 -12.10 11.95
C ALA A 833 6.25 -11.31 10.84
N SER A 834 6.84 -11.24 9.65
CA SER A 834 6.27 -10.48 8.51
C SER A 834 6.50 -11.16 7.17
N VAL A 835 5.60 -10.84 6.23
CA VAL A 835 5.64 -11.31 4.85
C VAL A 835 5.34 -10.13 3.92
N ASP A 836 6.27 -9.84 3.01
CA ASP A 836 6.07 -8.79 1.98
C ASP A 836 5.46 -9.39 0.70
N LEU A 837 4.19 -9.06 0.46
CA LEU A 837 3.41 -9.55 -0.68
C LEU A 837 3.14 -8.47 -1.74
N ARG A 838 3.78 -7.29 -1.66
CA ARG A 838 3.50 -6.15 -2.55
C ARG A 838 3.83 -6.41 -4.02
N GLU A 839 4.91 -7.14 -4.29
CA GLU A 839 5.39 -7.42 -5.66
C GLU A 839 5.27 -8.90 -6.07
N GLN A 840 4.36 -9.66 -5.44
CA GLN A 840 4.26 -11.11 -5.67
C GLN A 840 3.29 -11.45 -6.80
N ASN A 841 3.76 -12.29 -7.73
CA ASN A 841 3.01 -12.73 -8.90
C ASN A 841 2.84 -14.26 -8.98
N LYS A 842 3.10 -14.96 -7.88
CA LYS A 842 2.97 -16.41 -7.76
C LYS A 842 2.37 -16.78 -6.41
N PHE A 843 1.76 -17.95 -6.34
CA PHE A 843 1.36 -18.55 -5.07
C PHE A 843 2.59 -18.82 -4.21
N ILE A 844 2.53 -18.39 -2.94
CA ILE A 844 3.63 -18.50 -1.97
C ILE A 844 3.14 -19.27 -0.76
N THR A 845 3.97 -20.21 -0.31
CA THR A 845 3.78 -20.90 0.98
C THR A 845 4.97 -20.58 1.87
N VAL A 846 4.68 -20.17 3.10
CA VAL A 846 5.65 -19.89 4.15
C VAL A 846 5.43 -20.92 5.25
N ASP A 847 6.40 -21.81 5.43
CA ASP A 847 6.43 -22.76 6.55
C ASP A 847 7.24 -22.15 7.70
N GLU A 848 6.58 -21.76 8.79
CA GLU A 848 7.23 -21.10 9.93
C GLU A 848 6.68 -21.62 11.27
N ASP A 849 7.49 -22.39 11.98
CA ASP A 849 7.20 -22.79 13.37
C ASP A 849 7.51 -21.62 14.32
N VAL A 850 6.69 -21.45 15.35
CA VAL A 850 6.82 -20.38 16.34
C VAL A 850 7.07 -20.96 17.72
N ASP A 851 8.28 -20.73 18.23
CA ASP A 851 8.65 -21.07 19.60
C ASP A 851 8.28 -19.91 20.54
N MET A 852 7.33 -20.14 21.43
CA MET A 852 6.84 -19.15 22.39
C MET A 852 7.65 -19.20 23.69
N VAL A 853 7.88 -18.01 24.27
CA VAL A 853 8.62 -17.85 25.52
C VAL A 853 7.67 -17.51 26.66
N TYR A 854 7.51 -18.43 27.60
CA TYR A 854 6.74 -18.18 28.82
C TYR A 854 7.52 -17.20 29.72
N VAL A 855 6.89 -16.08 30.08
CA VAL A 855 7.62 -14.95 30.67
C VAL A 855 8.11 -15.27 32.08
N GLU A 856 7.31 -15.97 32.87
CA GLU A 856 7.70 -16.36 34.23
C GLU A 856 8.91 -17.31 34.24
N ASP A 857 9.08 -18.15 33.21
CA ASP A 857 10.24 -19.04 33.08
C ASP A 857 11.55 -18.25 32.92
N VAL A 858 11.51 -17.14 32.19
CA VAL A 858 12.66 -16.24 32.00
C VAL A 858 13.00 -15.55 33.33
N LEU A 859 11.97 -15.09 34.05
CA LEU A 859 12.13 -14.33 35.29
C LEU A 859 12.54 -15.19 36.50
N LEU A 860 12.16 -16.48 36.54
CA LEU A 860 12.50 -17.40 37.63
C LEU A 860 13.74 -18.25 37.37
N GLY A 861 14.03 -18.58 36.10
CA GLY A 861 15.09 -19.52 35.74
C GLY A 861 16.51 -18.98 35.90
N GLY A 862 16.67 -17.66 36.08
CA GLY A 862 17.99 -17.01 36.14
C GLY A 862 18.80 -17.16 34.84
N GLN A 863 18.16 -17.58 33.75
CA GLN A 863 18.74 -17.66 32.41
C GLN A 863 18.33 -16.41 31.64
N GLU A 864 19.31 -15.68 31.10
CA GLU A 864 19.06 -14.64 30.12
C GLU A 864 18.55 -15.31 28.82
N VAL A 865 17.27 -15.11 28.52
CA VAL A 865 16.68 -15.52 27.25
C VAL A 865 16.61 -14.28 26.36
N SER A 866 17.40 -14.28 25.28
CA SER A 866 17.35 -13.24 24.27
C SER A 866 16.25 -13.56 23.26
N ILE A 867 15.26 -12.68 23.17
CA ILE A 867 14.11 -12.81 22.27
C ILE A 867 14.27 -11.77 21.16
N PRO A 868 14.24 -12.15 19.87
CA PRO A 868 14.29 -11.18 18.79
C PRO A 868 13.03 -10.32 18.77
N ILE A 869 13.19 -9.00 18.66
CA ILE A 869 12.09 -8.09 18.35
C ILE A 869 11.97 -8.08 16.82
N ASN A 870 11.04 -8.87 16.30
CA ASN A 870 10.78 -8.97 14.87
C ASN A 870 9.92 -7.78 14.42
N ASN A 871 9.83 -7.51 13.10
CA ASN A 871 9.08 -6.38 12.55
C ASN A 871 9.56 -4.98 12.99
N ILE A 872 10.83 -4.87 13.40
CA ILE A 872 11.51 -3.58 13.56
C ILE A 872 12.35 -3.32 12.31
N PHE A 873 12.00 -2.25 11.59
CA PHE A 873 12.60 -1.89 10.32
C PHE A 873 13.34 -0.55 10.45
N PHE A 874 14.56 -0.51 9.94
CA PHE A 874 15.38 0.69 9.90
C PHE A 874 15.62 1.11 8.45
N GLU A 875 15.77 2.41 8.23
CA GLU A 875 16.33 2.94 6.99
C GLU A 875 17.71 2.31 6.71
N ASN A 876 18.04 2.12 5.44
CA ASN A 876 19.25 1.39 5.07
C ASN A 876 20.51 2.06 5.62
N GLY A 877 21.31 1.33 6.40
CA GLY A 877 22.51 1.85 7.07
C GLY A 877 22.25 2.91 8.15
N SER A 878 20.99 3.08 8.58
CA SER A 878 20.58 4.12 9.52
C SER A 878 20.07 3.55 10.85
N LYS A 879 19.96 4.45 11.84
CA LYS A 879 19.29 4.26 13.13
C LYS A 879 17.80 4.65 13.11
N GLU A 880 17.37 5.36 12.06
CA GLU A 880 15.99 5.85 11.93
C GLU A 880 15.04 4.67 11.68
N LEU A 881 13.99 4.59 12.50
CA LEU A 881 12.95 3.57 12.43
C LEU A 881 11.92 3.94 11.36
N LEU A 882 11.52 2.95 10.56
CA LEU A 882 10.42 3.09 9.61
C LEU A 882 9.09 3.04 10.35
N THR A 883 8.10 3.78 9.88
CA THR A 883 6.74 3.83 10.44
C THR A 883 6.06 2.46 10.50
N ILE A 884 6.38 1.56 9.57
CA ILE A 884 5.92 0.16 9.57
C ILE A 884 6.39 -0.66 10.79
N SER A 885 7.26 -0.11 11.64
CA SER A 885 7.69 -0.71 12.92
C SER A 885 6.77 -0.36 14.10
N ASN A 886 5.86 0.61 13.92
CA ASN A 886 5.06 1.16 15.02
C ASN A 886 4.21 0.09 15.70
N ALA A 887 3.55 -0.79 14.94
CA ALA A 887 2.73 -1.87 15.48
C ALA A 887 3.52 -2.76 16.49
N GLU A 888 4.76 -3.11 16.15
CA GLU A 888 5.65 -3.85 17.05
C GLU A 888 6.05 -3.06 18.30
N LEU A 889 6.39 -1.80 18.13
CA LEU A 889 6.81 -0.95 19.24
C LEU A 889 5.65 -0.70 20.22
N GLU A 890 4.44 -0.52 19.72
CA GLU A 890 3.22 -0.38 20.52
C GLU A 890 2.88 -1.65 21.29
N ARG A 891 3.03 -2.82 20.67
CA ARG A 891 2.81 -4.12 21.31
C ARG A 891 3.84 -4.40 22.39
N LEU A 892 5.12 -4.15 22.10
CA LEU A 892 6.19 -4.28 23.08
C LEU A 892 5.99 -3.31 24.25
N ALA A 893 5.62 -2.05 23.98
CA ALA A 893 5.34 -1.07 25.02
C ALA A 893 4.18 -1.50 25.92
N SER A 894 3.08 -1.96 25.32
CA SER A 894 1.90 -2.46 26.04
C SER A 894 2.27 -3.64 26.94
N PHE A 895 3.05 -4.59 26.42
CA PHE A 895 3.52 -5.75 27.18
C PHE A 895 4.40 -5.35 28.38
N ILE A 896 5.34 -4.42 28.19
CA ILE A 896 6.21 -3.90 29.26
C ILE A 896 5.39 -3.21 30.35
N LEU A 897 4.40 -2.40 29.96
CA LEU A 897 3.55 -1.66 30.88
C LEU A 897 2.62 -2.57 31.68
N GLU A 898 2.04 -3.58 31.03
CA GLU A 898 1.14 -4.54 31.69
C GLU A 898 1.87 -5.36 32.75
N HIS A 899 3.07 -5.87 32.42
CA HIS A 899 3.81 -6.77 33.30
C HIS A 899 4.84 -6.07 34.20
N GLN A 900 5.09 -4.78 34.01
CA GLN A 900 6.07 -3.98 34.77
C GLN A 900 7.48 -4.59 34.74
N LEU A 901 7.92 -5.05 33.57
CA LEU A 901 9.20 -5.76 33.41
C LEU A 901 10.32 -4.81 33.00
N GLY A 902 11.52 -5.02 33.57
CA GLY A 902 12.74 -4.45 33.04
C GLY A 902 13.13 -5.13 31.73
N VAL A 903 13.61 -4.35 30.76
CA VAL A 903 14.01 -4.83 29.44
C VAL A 903 15.37 -4.27 29.06
N MET A 904 16.30 -5.16 28.73
CA MET A 904 17.56 -4.83 28.07
C MET A 904 17.40 -4.99 26.56
N LEU A 905 17.57 -3.90 25.81
CA LEU A 905 17.52 -3.88 24.35
C LEU A 905 18.93 -3.98 23.78
N SER A 906 19.21 -5.04 23.03
CA SER A 906 20.52 -5.34 22.49
C SER A 906 20.53 -5.25 20.96
N GLY A 907 21.29 -4.30 20.41
CA GLY A 907 21.42 -4.10 18.98
C GLY A 907 22.54 -4.92 18.35
N HIS A 908 22.31 -5.41 17.13
CA HIS A 908 23.28 -6.17 16.33
C HIS A 908 23.29 -5.71 14.86
N THR A 909 24.44 -5.84 14.20
CA THR A 909 24.61 -5.58 12.76
C THR A 909 25.02 -6.85 12.01
N ASP A 910 25.01 -6.77 10.67
CA ASP A 910 25.74 -7.72 9.84
C ASP A 910 27.23 -7.35 9.76
N ASN A 911 27.98 -8.03 8.89
CA ASN A 911 29.41 -7.82 8.70
C ASN A 911 29.78 -6.73 7.67
N VAL A 912 28.83 -5.87 7.29
CA VAL A 912 29.07 -4.81 6.30
C VAL A 912 29.38 -3.51 7.02
N GLY A 913 30.65 -3.11 7.02
CA GLY A 913 31.11 -1.89 7.70
C GLY A 913 32.48 -2.09 8.35
N THR A 914 32.93 -1.12 9.14
CA THR A 914 34.03 -1.33 10.09
C THR A 914 33.46 -1.81 11.42
N GLU A 915 34.26 -2.52 12.22
CA GLU A 915 33.87 -2.95 13.57
C GLU A 915 33.40 -1.76 14.43
N GLU A 916 34.11 -0.63 14.36
CA GLU A 916 33.75 0.61 15.07
C GLU A 916 32.42 1.21 14.57
N SER A 917 32.19 1.27 13.26
CA SER A 917 30.91 1.78 12.73
C SER A 917 29.74 0.87 13.09
N ASN A 918 29.97 -0.45 13.06
CA ASN A 918 28.97 -1.46 13.39
C ASN A 918 28.62 -1.43 14.88
N GLN A 919 29.61 -1.24 15.75
CA GLN A 919 29.39 -1.04 17.18
C GLN A 919 28.50 0.18 17.43
N ILE A 920 28.86 1.35 16.90
CA ILE A 920 28.09 2.59 17.07
C ILE A 920 26.66 2.44 16.52
N LEU A 921 26.52 1.89 15.31
CA LEU A 921 25.20 1.71 14.69
C LEU A 921 24.31 0.78 15.52
N SER A 922 24.86 -0.30 16.06
CA SER A 922 24.12 -1.23 16.90
C SER A 922 23.60 -0.59 18.18
N GLU A 923 24.41 0.22 18.86
CA GLU A 923 24.02 0.98 20.06
C GLU A 923 22.95 2.02 19.72
N GLN A 924 23.12 2.75 18.62
CA GLN A 924 22.16 3.77 18.19
C GLN A 924 20.79 3.18 17.83
N ARG A 925 20.75 1.98 17.23
CA ARG A 925 19.50 1.30 16.94
C ARG A 925 18.76 0.88 18.21
N ALA A 926 19.47 0.30 19.18
CA ALA A 926 18.88 -0.04 20.47
C ALA A 926 18.35 1.20 21.20
N LEU A 927 19.11 2.31 21.17
CA LEU A 927 18.68 3.59 21.73
C LEU A 927 17.45 4.17 21.02
N SER A 928 17.36 4.03 19.70
CA SER A 928 16.22 4.52 18.93
C SER A 928 14.94 3.78 19.32
N VAL A 929 15.01 2.45 19.48
CA VAL A 929 13.90 1.64 20.01
C VAL A 929 13.52 2.08 21.43
N LYS A 930 14.50 2.25 22.34
CA LYS A 930 14.27 2.74 23.71
C LYS A 930 13.52 4.08 23.72
N ASN A 931 13.94 5.02 22.88
CA ASN A 931 13.33 6.36 22.83
C ASN A 931 11.87 6.30 22.39
N VAL A 932 11.54 5.44 21.41
CA VAL A 932 10.15 5.25 21.00
C VAL A 932 9.31 4.63 22.12
N LEU A 933 9.82 3.61 22.81
CA LEU A 933 9.12 2.99 23.95
C LEU A 933 8.87 4.00 25.09
N ILE A 934 9.83 4.90 25.36
CA ILE A 934 9.62 6.01 26.32
C ILE A 934 8.51 6.94 25.84
N GLY A 935 8.49 7.28 24.54
CA GLY A 935 7.43 8.07 23.91
C GLY A 935 6.04 7.42 24.02
N LEU A 936 5.98 6.09 24.00
CA LEU A 936 4.77 5.28 24.19
C LEU A 936 4.41 5.09 25.68
N GLY A 937 5.15 5.71 26.60
CA GLY A 937 4.82 5.75 28.03
C GLY A 937 5.58 4.74 28.90
N CYS A 938 6.48 3.92 28.36
CA CYS A 938 7.31 3.03 29.17
C CYS A 938 8.26 3.85 30.07
N PRO A 939 8.31 3.60 31.40
CA PRO A 939 9.26 4.26 32.28
C PRO A 939 10.70 4.01 31.86
N GLU A 940 11.50 5.08 31.73
CA GLU A 940 12.92 4.96 31.37
C GLU A 940 13.70 4.05 32.33
N SER A 941 13.31 3.97 33.60
CA SER A 941 13.91 3.08 34.60
C SER A 941 13.76 1.59 34.31
N LEU A 942 12.82 1.20 33.44
CA LEU A 942 12.62 -0.18 33.02
C LEU A 942 13.37 -0.51 31.72
N LEU A 943 14.04 0.45 31.09
CA LEU A 943 14.63 0.27 29.77
C LEU A 943 16.14 0.52 29.81
N ASP A 944 16.92 -0.48 29.41
CA ASP A 944 18.36 -0.36 29.21
C ASP A 944 18.75 -0.77 27.79
N THR A 945 19.93 -0.35 27.33
CA THR A 945 20.38 -0.57 25.95
C THR A 945 21.85 -0.97 25.87
N GLN A 946 22.16 -1.91 24.98
CA GLN A 946 23.52 -2.30 24.67
C GLN A 946 23.67 -2.56 23.16
N GLY A 947 24.85 -2.30 22.60
CA GLY A 947 25.19 -2.68 21.24
C GLY A 947 26.32 -3.71 21.21
N PHE A 948 26.26 -4.63 20.25
CA PHE A 948 27.25 -5.69 20.08
C PHE A 948 27.90 -5.69 18.69
N GLY A 949 27.58 -4.71 17.85
CA GLY A 949 28.04 -4.65 16.46
C GLY A 949 27.82 -5.97 15.71
N GLU A 950 28.86 -6.42 15.02
CA GLU A 950 28.86 -7.66 14.23
C GLU A 950 29.35 -8.89 15.00
N ALA A 951 29.66 -8.75 16.30
CA ALA A 951 30.39 -9.77 17.07
C ALA A 951 29.58 -11.05 17.36
N LEU A 952 28.24 -10.97 17.30
CA LEU A 952 27.31 -12.05 17.67
C LEU A 952 26.33 -12.38 16.52
N PRO A 953 26.81 -12.94 15.38
CA PRO A 953 25.94 -13.34 14.28
C PRO A 953 25.15 -14.61 14.62
N VAL A 954 23.87 -14.65 14.25
CA VAL A 954 22.98 -15.81 14.41
C VAL A 954 22.78 -16.59 13.11
N LYS A 955 23.15 -15.99 11.97
CA LYS A 955 23.15 -16.61 10.64
C LYS A 955 24.43 -16.26 9.87
N ASP A 956 24.64 -16.97 8.78
CA ASP A 956 25.79 -16.75 7.91
C ASP A 956 25.71 -15.39 7.19
N ASN A 957 26.77 -14.60 7.31
CA ASN A 957 26.91 -13.28 6.68
C ASN A 957 27.20 -13.35 5.16
N THR A 958 27.43 -14.53 4.58
CA THR A 958 27.66 -14.64 3.13
C THR A 958 26.39 -14.39 2.30
N THR A 959 25.20 -14.67 2.85
CA THR A 959 23.92 -14.54 2.13
C THR A 959 23.18 -13.25 2.51
N ALA A 960 22.40 -12.69 1.59
CA ALA A 960 21.58 -11.51 1.89
C ALA A 960 20.55 -11.78 3.01
N LYS A 961 19.91 -12.95 2.97
CA LYS A 961 18.96 -13.41 4.01
C LYS A 961 19.65 -13.52 5.39
N GLY A 962 20.84 -14.14 5.44
CA GLY A 962 21.57 -14.28 6.69
C GLY A 962 22.07 -12.94 7.25
N ARG A 963 22.52 -12.01 6.40
CA ARG A 963 22.83 -10.63 6.81
C ARG A 963 21.60 -9.91 7.37
N GLN A 964 20.45 -10.05 6.72
CA GLN A 964 19.19 -9.48 7.21
C GLN A 964 18.83 -10.00 8.60
N THR A 965 18.94 -11.30 8.85
CA THR A 965 18.70 -11.87 10.19
C THR A 965 19.71 -11.39 11.23
N ASN A 966 20.96 -11.09 10.83
CA ASN A 966 21.97 -10.57 11.76
C ASN A 966 21.71 -9.11 12.16
N ARG A 967 21.12 -8.30 11.27
CA ARG A 967 20.65 -6.93 11.58
C ARG A 967 19.35 -6.99 12.39
N ARG A 968 19.49 -7.03 13.72
CA ARG A 968 18.35 -7.23 14.64
C ARG A 968 18.52 -6.44 15.93
N VAL A 969 17.42 -6.23 16.62
CA VAL A 969 17.40 -5.88 18.04
C VAL A 969 16.80 -7.07 18.79
N VAL A 970 17.43 -7.48 19.88
CA VAL A 970 16.90 -8.51 20.77
C VAL A 970 16.60 -7.91 22.13
N LEU A 971 15.62 -8.45 22.82
CA LEU A 971 15.27 -8.05 24.17
C LEU A 971 15.60 -9.16 25.16
N THR A 972 15.93 -8.77 26.39
CA THR A 972 16.06 -9.70 27.52
C THR A 972 15.31 -9.11 28.72
N PHE A 973 14.42 -9.92 29.30
CA PHE A 973 13.64 -9.50 30.47
C PHE A 973 14.46 -9.59 31.75
N SER A 974 14.24 -8.63 32.65
CA SER A 974 14.78 -8.58 34.01
C SER A 974 13.71 -8.12 35.00
N LYS A 975 13.85 -8.52 36.27
CA LYS A 975 12.99 -8.03 37.37
C LYS A 975 13.42 -6.67 37.89
#